data_AF-A0AAY4CRP9-F1
#
_entry.id   AF-A0AAY4CRP9-F1
#
_cell.length_a   1.000
_cell.length_b   1.000
_cell.length_c   1.000
_cell.angle_alpha   90.00
_cell.angle_beta   90.00
_cell.angle_gamma   90.00
#
_symmetry.space_group_name_H-M   'P 1'
#
loop_
_entity.id
_entity.type
_entity.pdbx_description
1 polymer ?
#
loop_
_entity_poly.entity_id
_entity_poly.type
_entity_poly.pdbx_seq_one_letter_code
_entity_poly.pdbx_strand_id
1 'polypeptide(L)'
;MSRLGPLNWTAIVLTCQHKDSVYAFQRELEARRQRGCLAADTLLLTVCDPQERLGSGGATLNALLVAAEHLSARSGHTVVTADVLDDARVLILHTGRDFPWDGCGRAFCTLPRIRTQSAVEGPVCCLDVLLDCLSTQVCPGSPPGVWVCSTDMILTLPSKVVMSWENFSGVQVLALPGDVSYASNHGVYLADGQGRVRDIIYRGSEDRIQQAILPDGKVPLVSGPVFFCRGVAERLLQTHVMPPLDGCTYLGMDSGAPALFPVFLAKSDEHHTFTVGPQGAAVRSARAVLWKTLRGTLLTMVYIADGSYDYMTLSGKEHICRLIEMGSERETLSHIQVGVNVLHFTGGRVINCILEGDVHVASGAVVQHCHLQVRRSSVFKLRFIKDAQIYNIFFFCLRRPEDLWGAVSDGGDALSLLDARLFPVFQPYSGAVGLEGVRWLLGGAGELESWRGSWRLSLKEVLSLTDQEEELRWREELFFRSARRKAADALRDQSDQSLLPSIRAAVLGGQQEALLNTLDSVAAGSGENLGVAARTLACIADVLGCMAGEGRGGLRSGPAANPVWATAFSLLEQRDLPAAVQALAHQRQCWLSRPDLLVRAARHYEGAGQVLLRQAVMSAQRFASVGQGDMPPMGAWQEVECPARLDLSGGWSDTPPITFERGGAVVNVAVKVDGSRPIGARARRIREPRLLLVSSSRGPDCRVSTETVCETLQDLEDHCQPHAPGALLKAVCVCSGLVSFPSQQPLAEQLLQRWAGGMELHSWSLLPHGSGLGTSSILAGAVLAAVYQCTGRTYDSDSLIHAVLYLEQVLTTGGGWQDQVGGLVGGVKLARSRAGLPLRVEVEQLSLSEEFLTSLQQRLLLVYTGKTRLARNLLQDVVRSWYCRLPSIVQNTEQLVRNTEECAQACNLSKLGACLDCYWQQKKVMAPGCEPVAVRSMMAALQPLVLGQSLAGAGGGGFLFLLTRDALQQEIVTDVLRSTQVGDYGPKISTYRDP
;
A
#
# COMPACT_ATOMS: atom_id res chain seq x y z
N MET A 1 25.52 4.13 -14.46
CA MET A 1 25.96 3.38 -13.26
C MET A 1 24.71 2.95 -12.50
N SER A 2 24.48 1.64 -12.43
CA SER A 2 23.31 1.01 -11.81
C SER A 2 23.21 1.38 -10.34
N ARG A 3 22.01 1.79 -9.88
CA ARG A 3 21.69 1.77 -8.44
C ARG A 3 21.83 0.32 -8.00
N LEU A 4 22.86 -0.01 -7.23
CA LEU A 4 22.92 -1.29 -6.53
C LEU A 4 21.68 -1.34 -5.64
N GLY A 5 20.86 -2.38 -5.80
CA GLY A 5 19.71 -2.61 -4.92
C GLY A 5 20.15 -2.82 -3.46
N PRO A 6 19.20 -2.95 -2.52
CA PRO A 6 19.52 -3.33 -1.15
C PRO A 6 20.37 -4.60 -1.13
N LEU A 7 21.32 -4.67 -0.19
CA LEU A 7 22.18 -5.83 -0.02
C LEU A 7 21.34 -7.03 0.45
N ASN A 8 21.44 -8.15 -0.26
CA ASN A 8 20.86 -9.41 0.20
C ASN A 8 21.80 -10.10 1.19
N TRP A 9 21.29 -10.42 2.37
CA TRP A 9 22.02 -11.15 3.41
C TRP A 9 21.89 -12.66 3.20
N THR A 10 23.00 -13.38 3.36
CA THR A 10 22.99 -14.85 3.41
C THR A 10 22.42 -15.32 4.75
N ALA A 11 22.82 -14.67 5.84
CA ALA A 11 22.29 -14.94 7.18
C ALA A 11 22.19 -13.66 8.01
N ILE A 12 21.15 -13.58 8.84
CA ILE A 12 21.00 -12.56 9.89
C ILE A 12 20.82 -13.29 11.21
N VAL A 13 21.70 -12.99 12.16
CA VAL A 13 21.71 -13.53 13.52
C VAL A 13 21.34 -12.41 14.49
N LEU A 14 20.31 -12.59 15.29
CA LEU A 14 19.97 -11.71 16.40
C LEU A 14 20.31 -12.42 17.70
N THR A 15 21.28 -11.91 18.47
CA THR A 15 21.63 -12.51 19.76
C THR A 15 20.68 -12.03 20.85
N CYS A 16 20.36 -12.87 21.82
CA CYS A 16 19.58 -12.48 23.00
C CYS A 16 20.18 -13.04 24.29
N GLN A 17 20.05 -12.28 25.38
CA GLN A 17 20.61 -12.68 26.68
C GLN A 17 19.80 -13.80 27.34
N HIS A 18 18.47 -13.76 27.18
CA HIS A 18 17.55 -14.66 27.87
C HIS A 18 17.06 -15.76 26.93
N LYS A 19 16.99 -16.98 27.45
CA LYS A 19 16.53 -18.15 26.70
C LYS A 19 15.07 -18.03 26.26
N ASP A 20 14.24 -17.45 27.12
CA ASP A 20 12.80 -17.32 26.88
C ASP A 20 12.50 -16.33 25.73
N SER A 21 13.43 -15.40 25.44
CA SER A 21 13.31 -14.45 24.33
C SER A 21 13.51 -15.08 22.94
N VAL A 22 14.17 -16.24 22.85
CA VAL A 22 14.63 -16.82 21.57
C VAL A 22 13.47 -17.02 20.61
N TYR A 23 12.40 -17.65 21.09
CA TYR A 23 11.24 -17.96 20.26
C TYR A 23 10.48 -16.69 19.84
N ALA A 24 10.26 -15.77 20.77
CA ALA A 24 9.58 -14.50 20.52
C ALA A 24 10.31 -13.66 19.46
N PHE A 25 11.63 -13.51 19.59
CA PHE A 25 12.43 -12.72 18.66
C PHE A 25 12.60 -13.41 17.30
N GLN A 26 12.65 -14.75 17.28
CA GLN A 26 12.66 -15.52 16.03
C GLN A 26 11.35 -15.29 15.24
N ARG A 27 10.20 -15.28 15.93
CA ARG A 27 8.90 -14.95 15.31
C ARG A 27 8.87 -13.52 14.76
N GLU A 28 9.46 -12.56 15.47
CA GLU A 28 9.56 -11.18 15.01
C GLU A 28 10.44 -11.01 13.75
N LEU A 29 11.54 -11.76 13.63
CA LEU A 29 12.34 -11.79 12.40
C LEU A 29 11.56 -12.42 11.24
N GLU A 30 10.85 -13.51 11.52
CA GLU A 30 10.02 -14.20 10.52
C GLU A 30 8.89 -13.31 10.00
N ALA A 31 8.23 -12.56 10.89
CA ALA A 31 7.20 -11.59 10.51
C ALA A 31 7.74 -10.53 9.54
N ARG A 32 8.99 -10.07 9.73
CA ARG A 32 9.66 -9.11 8.82
C ARG A 32 9.97 -9.72 7.45
N ARG A 33 10.34 -11.00 7.40
CA ARG A 33 10.48 -11.75 6.14
C ARG A 33 9.15 -11.85 5.40
N GLN A 34 8.08 -12.21 6.10
CA GLN A 34 6.74 -12.31 5.52
C GLN A 34 6.22 -10.97 4.99
N ARG A 35 6.55 -9.85 5.65
CA ARG A 35 6.24 -8.49 5.19
C ARG A 35 7.10 -8.02 4.01
N GLY A 36 8.09 -8.81 3.58
CA GLY A 36 9.01 -8.49 2.49
C GLY A 36 10.12 -7.50 2.85
N CYS A 37 10.36 -7.28 4.15
CA CYS A 37 11.47 -6.44 4.63
C CYS A 37 12.82 -7.17 4.58
N LEU A 38 12.80 -8.51 4.60
CA LEU A 38 13.96 -9.39 4.51
C LEU A 38 13.77 -10.37 3.34
N ALA A 39 14.85 -10.74 2.67
CA ALA A 39 14.78 -11.67 1.53
C ALA A 39 14.34 -13.07 1.98
N ALA A 40 13.62 -13.78 1.10
CA ALA A 40 12.98 -15.05 1.44
C ALA A 40 14.01 -16.19 1.70
N ASP A 41 15.17 -16.11 1.05
CA ASP A 41 16.28 -17.07 1.12
C ASP A 41 17.25 -16.82 2.28
N THR A 42 17.23 -15.62 2.88
CA THR A 42 18.06 -15.29 4.04
C THR A 42 17.80 -16.25 5.20
N LEU A 43 18.88 -16.81 5.76
CA LEU A 43 18.85 -17.59 7.00
C LEU A 43 18.65 -16.65 8.20
N LEU A 44 17.52 -16.77 8.91
CA LEU A 44 17.22 -15.96 10.09
C LEU A 44 17.40 -16.80 11.35
N LEU A 45 18.28 -16.36 12.24
CA LEU A 45 18.61 -17.06 13.48
C LEU A 45 18.47 -16.11 14.67
N THR A 46 17.76 -16.55 15.71
CA THR A 46 17.86 -15.96 17.03
C THR A 46 18.71 -16.88 17.92
N VAL A 47 19.80 -16.34 18.47
CA VAL A 47 20.80 -17.12 19.20
C VAL A 47 20.87 -16.63 20.65
N CYS A 48 20.56 -17.51 21.59
CA CYS A 48 20.76 -17.24 23.01
C CYS A 48 22.26 -17.18 23.31
N ASP A 49 22.67 -16.22 24.13
CA ASP A 49 23.98 -16.24 24.75
C ASP A 49 24.10 -17.51 25.62
N PRO A 50 25.20 -18.29 25.53
CA PRO A 50 25.41 -19.48 26.35
C PRO A 50 25.37 -19.20 27.85
N GLN A 51 25.63 -17.95 28.24
CA GLN A 51 25.48 -17.46 29.60
C GLN A 51 25.04 -15.99 29.62
N GLU A 52 24.19 -15.63 30.57
CA GLU A 52 23.75 -14.25 30.75
C GLU A 52 24.93 -13.30 31.03
N ARG A 53 24.97 -12.16 30.32
CA ARG A 53 26.03 -11.12 30.42
C ARG A 53 27.39 -11.52 29.82
N LEU A 54 27.41 -12.47 28.89
CA LEU A 54 28.59 -12.88 28.10
C LEU A 54 29.37 -11.69 27.48
N GLY A 55 28.63 -10.64 27.10
CA GLY A 55 29.15 -9.46 26.43
C GLY A 55 29.25 -9.66 24.91
N SER A 56 29.15 -8.57 24.16
CA SER A 56 29.00 -8.58 22.70
C SER A 56 30.07 -9.40 21.97
N GLY A 57 31.32 -9.33 22.42
CA GLY A 57 32.40 -10.05 21.77
C GLY A 57 32.37 -11.57 21.99
N GLY A 58 31.95 -12.05 23.17
CA GLY A 58 31.72 -13.48 23.37
C GLY A 58 30.48 -13.96 22.63
N ALA A 59 29.40 -13.16 22.67
CA ALA A 59 28.18 -13.41 21.90
C ALA A 59 28.45 -13.47 20.38
N THR A 60 29.39 -12.66 19.87
CA THR A 60 29.82 -12.69 18.47
C THR A 60 30.43 -14.05 18.10
N LEU A 61 31.28 -14.62 18.95
CA LEU A 61 31.90 -15.92 18.69
C LEU A 61 30.85 -17.04 18.63
N ASN A 62 29.90 -17.04 19.57
CA ASN A 62 28.81 -18.01 19.58
C ASN A 62 27.89 -17.84 18.36
N ALA A 63 27.49 -16.59 18.05
CA ALA A 63 26.64 -16.29 16.90
C ALA A 63 27.30 -16.69 15.57
N LEU A 64 28.61 -16.45 15.43
CA LEU A 64 29.37 -16.86 14.25
C LEU A 64 29.47 -18.38 14.13
N LEU A 65 29.70 -19.09 15.23
CA LEU A 65 29.69 -20.56 15.27
C LEU A 65 28.34 -21.11 14.81
N VAL A 66 27.24 -20.64 15.40
CA VAL A 66 25.89 -21.11 15.06
C VAL A 66 25.54 -20.78 13.61
N ALA A 67 25.89 -19.58 13.13
CA ALA A 67 25.69 -19.23 11.72
C ALA A 67 26.46 -20.16 10.77
N ALA A 68 27.76 -20.39 11.05
CA ALA A 68 28.61 -21.27 10.25
C ALA A 68 28.11 -22.72 10.27
N GLU A 69 27.62 -23.20 11.41
CA GLU A 69 27.03 -24.52 11.56
C GLU A 69 25.78 -24.69 10.69
N HIS A 70 24.81 -23.77 10.79
CA HIS A 70 23.60 -23.84 9.97
C HIS A 70 23.88 -23.69 8.47
N LEU A 71 24.85 -22.85 8.08
CA LEU A 71 25.29 -22.74 6.71
C LEU A 71 25.99 -24.02 6.23
N SER A 72 26.83 -24.63 7.08
CA SER A 72 27.49 -25.92 6.79
C SER A 72 26.46 -27.02 6.55
N ALA A 73 25.44 -27.12 7.41
CA ALA A 73 24.36 -28.07 7.27
C ALA A 73 23.54 -27.84 5.98
N ARG A 74 23.22 -26.59 5.64
CA ARG A 74 22.52 -26.24 4.38
C ARG A 74 23.33 -26.61 3.13
N SER A 75 24.65 -26.56 3.21
CA SER A 75 25.57 -26.96 2.14
C SER A 75 25.86 -28.48 2.13
N GLY A 76 25.25 -29.26 3.04
CA GLY A 76 25.41 -30.72 3.09
C GLY A 76 26.67 -31.21 3.80
N HIS A 77 27.37 -30.35 4.54
CA HIS A 77 28.51 -30.74 5.36
C HIS A 77 28.03 -31.39 6.68
N THR A 78 28.81 -32.34 7.20
CA THR A 78 28.55 -33.03 8.48
C THR A 78 29.31 -32.42 9.66
N VAL A 79 30.19 -31.45 9.39
CA VAL A 79 30.99 -30.71 10.39
C VAL A 79 30.95 -29.23 10.06
N VAL A 80 31.18 -28.37 11.06
CA VAL A 80 31.33 -26.93 10.85
C VAL A 80 32.57 -26.66 10.00
N THR A 81 32.40 -26.02 8.85
CA THR A 81 33.50 -25.57 7.99
C THR A 81 33.46 -24.05 7.81
N ALA A 82 34.63 -23.43 7.67
CA ALA A 82 34.75 -22.02 7.33
C ALA A 82 34.49 -21.74 5.82
N ASP A 83 34.52 -22.78 4.98
CA ASP A 83 34.34 -22.65 3.53
C ASP A 83 32.98 -22.05 3.15
N VAL A 84 31.95 -22.28 3.97
CA VAL A 84 30.62 -21.68 3.76
C VAL A 84 30.61 -20.15 3.91
N LEU A 85 31.71 -19.54 4.39
CA LEU A 85 31.87 -18.09 4.49
C LEU A 85 32.44 -17.45 3.21
N ASP A 86 32.88 -18.24 2.22
CA ASP A 86 33.53 -17.72 1.01
C ASP A 86 32.62 -16.77 0.22
N ASP A 87 31.33 -17.10 0.11
CA ASP A 87 30.32 -16.29 -0.57
C ASP A 87 29.25 -15.74 0.38
N ALA A 88 29.38 -15.95 1.70
CA ALA A 88 28.37 -15.55 2.66
C ALA A 88 28.51 -14.08 3.09
N ARG A 89 27.36 -13.42 3.18
CA ARG A 89 27.19 -12.12 3.84
C ARG A 89 26.39 -12.34 5.10
N VAL A 90 27.07 -12.39 6.25
CA VAL A 90 26.45 -12.64 7.55
C VAL A 90 26.31 -11.32 8.31
N LEU A 91 25.15 -11.05 8.88
CA LEU A 91 24.91 -9.94 9.79
C LEU A 91 24.61 -10.48 11.19
N ILE A 92 25.39 -10.07 12.19
CA ILE A 92 25.16 -10.37 13.60
C ILE A 92 24.71 -9.09 14.30
N LEU A 93 23.55 -9.14 14.94
CA LEU A 93 22.94 -8.04 15.67
C LEU A 93 22.84 -8.40 17.15
N HIS A 94 23.40 -7.57 18.02
CA HIS A 94 23.33 -7.77 19.45
C HIS A 94 22.18 -6.96 20.06
N THR A 95 21.23 -7.62 20.75
CA THR A 95 20.14 -6.92 21.47
C THR A 95 20.65 -6.09 22.65
N GLY A 96 21.85 -6.40 23.13
CA GLY A 96 22.48 -5.72 24.26
C GLY A 96 21.84 -6.12 25.60
N ARG A 97 22.05 -5.26 26.60
CA ARG A 97 21.51 -5.42 27.97
C ARG A 97 20.03 -5.04 28.03
N ASP A 98 19.36 -5.51 29.08
CA ASP A 98 17.99 -5.14 29.41
C ASP A 98 17.78 -3.61 29.38
N PHE A 99 16.60 -3.21 28.91
CA PHE A 99 16.24 -1.82 28.73
C PHE A 99 15.07 -1.45 29.64
N PRO A 100 15.27 -0.55 30.63
CA PRO A 100 14.26 -0.25 31.64
C PRO A 100 13.04 0.50 31.09
N TRP A 101 13.03 0.86 29.81
CA TRP A 101 11.95 1.62 29.18
C TRP A 101 11.15 0.80 28.16
N ASP A 102 11.56 -0.44 27.86
CA ASP A 102 10.81 -1.37 27.01
C ASP A 102 11.07 -2.83 27.43
N GLY A 103 10.01 -3.57 27.77
CA GLY A 103 10.10 -4.97 28.22
C GLY A 103 10.70 -5.92 27.18
N CYS A 104 10.68 -5.57 25.89
CA CYS A 104 11.24 -6.37 24.80
C CYS A 104 12.66 -5.92 24.39
N GLY A 105 13.27 -5.03 25.16
CA GLY A 105 14.62 -4.51 24.89
C GLY A 105 14.67 -3.46 23.79
N ARG A 106 15.88 -2.97 23.51
CA ARG A 106 16.09 -1.82 22.61
C ARG A 106 15.73 -2.11 21.16
N ALA A 107 15.99 -3.33 20.70
CA ALA A 107 15.74 -3.75 19.32
C ALA A 107 14.27 -3.53 18.92
N PHE A 108 13.33 -3.90 19.80
CA PHE A 108 11.89 -3.89 19.53
C PHE A 108 11.16 -2.67 20.06
N CYS A 109 11.91 -1.63 20.47
CA CYS A 109 11.32 -0.36 20.86
C CYS A 109 10.61 0.29 19.66
N THR A 110 9.29 0.43 19.75
CA THR A 110 8.48 0.98 18.64
C THR A 110 8.67 2.48 18.54
N LEU A 111 8.97 2.94 17.34
CA LEU A 111 9.25 4.33 17.02
C LEU A 111 7.99 5.03 16.45
N PRO A 112 7.85 6.36 16.64
CA PRO A 112 6.77 7.17 16.07
C PRO A 112 6.95 7.40 14.55
N ARG A 113 7.15 6.32 13.78
CA ARG A 113 7.42 6.36 12.35
C ARG A 113 6.46 5.45 11.58
N ILE A 114 6.10 5.87 10.37
CA ILE A 114 5.29 5.07 9.43
C ILE A 114 6.09 4.92 8.14
N ARG A 115 6.21 3.69 7.62
CA ARG A 115 6.78 3.43 6.29
C ARG A 115 5.72 3.64 5.21
N THR A 116 5.68 4.82 4.61
CA THR A 116 4.64 5.22 3.63
C THR A 116 4.71 4.48 2.29
N GLN A 117 5.83 3.84 1.96
CA GLN A 117 6.05 3.12 0.69
C GLN A 117 6.11 1.59 0.86
N SER A 118 5.79 1.06 2.05
CA SER A 118 5.81 -0.38 2.27
C SER A 118 4.62 -1.07 1.62
N ALA A 119 4.85 -2.23 0.99
CA ALA A 119 3.79 -3.06 0.43
C ALA A 119 2.86 -3.64 1.51
N VAL A 120 3.36 -3.76 2.75
CA VAL A 120 2.67 -4.27 3.93
C VAL A 120 2.85 -3.29 5.09
N GLU A 121 1.76 -2.88 5.73
CA GLU A 121 1.81 -1.98 6.89
C GLU A 121 2.25 -2.73 8.15
N GLY A 122 2.95 -2.05 9.07
CA GLY A 122 3.36 -2.61 10.35
C GLY A 122 3.96 -1.56 11.29
N PRO A 123 4.09 -1.86 12.59
CA PRO A 123 4.85 -1.03 13.51
C PRO A 123 6.33 -1.01 13.10
N VAL A 124 6.98 0.13 13.28
CA VAL A 124 8.42 0.32 13.00
C VAL A 124 9.15 0.39 14.32
N CYS A 125 10.15 -0.46 14.52
CA CYS A 125 11.01 -0.41 15.71
C CYS A 125 12.47 -0.06 15.37
N CYS A 126 13.33 0.06 16.39
CA CYS A 126 14.75 0.34 16.21
C CYS A 126 15.45 -0.67 15.29
N LEU A 127 15.13 -1.96 15.42
CA LEU A 127 15.68 -3.02 14.57
C LEU A 127 15.38 -2.77 13.09
N ASP A 128 14.17 -2.31 12.77
CA ASP A 128 13.74 -2.03 11.40
C ASP A 128 14.55 -0.88 10.79
N VAL A 129 14.76 0.19 11.54
CA VAL A 129 15.56 1.35 11.10
C VAL A 129 17.03 0.97 10.91
N LEU A 130 17.56 0.14 11.80
CA LEU A 130 18.94 -0.33 11.71
C LEU A 130 19.15 -1.26 10.51
N LEU A 131 18.26 -2.24 10.31
CA LEU A 131 18.32 -3.16 9.17
C LEU A 131 18.26 -2.41 7.84
N ASP A 132 17.38 -1.40 7.72
CA ASP A 132 17.30 -0.57 6.52
C ASP A 132 18.61 0.19 6.29
N CYS A 133 19.13 0.85 7.33
CA CYS A 133 20.37 1.62 7.26
C CYS A 133 21.56 0.74 6.82
N LEU A 134 21.71 -0.43 7.43
CA LEU A 134 22.78 -1.38 7.11
C LEU A 134 22.64 -1.91 5.68
N SER A 135 21.44 -2.34 5.30
CA SER A 135 21.20 -3.01 4.01
C SER A 135 21.18 -2.05 2.81
N THR A 136 20.91 -0.76 3.03
CA THR A 136 20.75 0.22 1.94
C THR A 136 21.84 1.28 1.87
N GLN A 137 22.54 1.57 2.98
CA GLN A 137 23.51 2.67 3.04
C GLN A 137 24.91 2.21 3.43
N VAL A 138 25.05 1.36 4.45
CA VAL A 138 26.37 1.02 5.02
C VAL A 138 27.03 -0.15 4.28
N CYS A 139 26.33 -1.29 4.19
CA CYS A 139 26.90 -2.55 3.74
C CYS A 139 26.91 -2.78 2.22
N PRO A 140 26.09 -2.11 1.38
CA PRO A 140 26.19 -2.26 -0.08
C PRO A 140 27.60 -2.06 -0.62
N GLY A 141 28.04 -2.97 -1.48
CA GLY A 141 29.39 -2.95 -2.07
C GLY A 141 30.48 -3.68 -1.27
N SER A 142 30.21 -4.09 -0.03
CA SER A 142 31.15 -4.91 0.75
C SER A 142 31.41 -6.28 0.10
N PRO A 143 32.58 -6.92 0.31
CA PRO A 143 32.80 -8.31 -0.08
C PRO A 143 32.08 -9.29 0.88
N PRO A 144 32.01 -10.59 0.56
CA PRO A 144 31.61 -11.61 1.52
C PRO A 144 32.40 -11.52 2.85
N GLY A 145 31.70 -11.75 3.96
CA GLY A 145 32.22 -11.56 5.31
C GLY A 145 31.12 -11.38 6.34
N VAL A 146 31.53 -10.97 7.54
CA VAL A 146 30.65 -10.88 8.72
C VAL A 146 30.56 -9.43 9.18
N TRP A 147 29.35 -8.88 9.17
CA TRP A 147 29.01 -7.63 9.82
C TRP A 147 28.51 -7.89 11.24
N VAL A 148 28.99 -7.12 12.20
CA VAL A 148 28.53 -7.14 13.60
C VAL A 148 28.08 -5.74 13.97
N CYS A 149 26.90 -5.63 14.56
CA CYS A 149 26.33 -4.36 15.01
C CYS A 149 25.51 -4.58 16.28
N SER A 150 25.28 -3.52 17.05
CA SER A 150 24.39 -3.54 18.21
C SER A 150 23.06 -2.87 17.87
N THR A 151 21.97 -3.29 18.50
CA THR A 151 20.62 -2.72 18.25
C THR A 151 20.31 -1.55 19.18
N ASP A 152 21.30 -1.08 19.92
CA ASP A 152 21.13 -0.13 21.02
C ASP A 152 21.40 1.33 20.63
N MET A 153 21.42 1.58 19.34
CA MET A 153 21.67 2.88 18.72
C MET A 153 20.84 3.07 17.45
N ILE A 154 20.63 4.33 17.10
CA ILE A 154 19.99 4.75 15.85
C ILE A 154 21.03 5.53 15.05
N LEU A 155 21.29 5.07 13.83
CA LEU A 155 22.25 5.69 12.91
C LEU A 155 21.51 6.54 11.89
N THR A 156 21.91 7.80 11.73
CA THR A 156 21.44 8.66 10.64
C THR A 156 22.63 8.99 9.75
N LEU A 157 22.56 8.62 8.47
CA LEU A 157 23.65 8.78 7.51
C LEU A 157 23.18 9.58 6.30
N PRO A 158 24.10 10.25 5.58
CA PRO A 158 23.78 10.91 4.32
C PRO A 158 23.41 9.88 3.24
N SER A 159 22.64 10.31 2.24
CA SER A 159 22.04 9.46 1.20
C SER A 159 23.04 8.63 0.37
N LYS A 160 24.33 8.96 0.42
CA LYS A 160 25.39 8.24 -0.29
C LYS A 160 26.62 8.14 0.59
N VAL A 161 26.78 6.99 1.23
CA VAL A 161 28.02 6.60 1.89
C VAL A 161 28.87 5.83 0.87
N VAL A 162 30.08 6.30 0.59
CA VAL A 162 31.01 5.61 -0.31
C VAL A 162 32.11 4.97 0.52
N MET A 163 32.10 3.64 0.60
CA MET A 163 33.18 2.85 1.19
C MET A 163 33.98 2.18 0.08
N SER A 164 35.31 2.30 0.13
CA SER A 164 36.19 1.60 -0.82
C SER A 164 36.49 0.19 -0.31
N TRP A 165 36.12 -0.80 -1.11
CA TRP A 165 36.29 -2.23 -0.80
C TRP A 165 37.30 -2.92 -1.73
N GLU A 166 37.93 -2.18 -2.64
CA GLU A 166 38.84 -2.74 -3.63
C GLU A 166 40.07 -3.36 -2.95
N ASN A 167 40.27 -4.67 -3.14
CA ASN A 167 41.33 -5.45 -2.51
C ASN A 167 41.37 -5.35 -0.97
N PHE A 168 40.22 -5.05 -0.34
CA PHE A 168 40.16 -4.91 1.11
C PHE A 168 40.36 -6.26 1.83
N SER A 169 41.25 -6.27 2.82
CA SER A 169 41.44 -7.39 3.74
C SER A 169 41.75 -6.87 5.15
N GLY A 170 40.98 -7.32 6.13
CA GLY A 170 41.11 -6.91 7.53
C GLY A 170 39.74 -6.71 8.19
N VAL A 171 39.72 -5.80 9.16
CA VAL A 171 38.53 -5.36 9.88
C VAL A 171 38.28 -3.89 9.55
N GLN A 172 37.05 -3.55 9.18
CA GLN A 172 36.64 -2.18 8.94
C GLN A 172 35.59 -1.77 9.96
N VAL A 173 35.78 -0.62 10.60
CA VAL A 173 34.85 -0.05 11.57
C VAL A 173 34.25 1.24 11.05
N LEU A 174 32.99 1.47 11.38
CA LEU A 174 32.33 2.74 11.12
C LEU A 174 32.55 3.69 12.31
N ALA A 175 32.80 4.96 12.01
CA ALA A 175 32.89 6.02 13.00
C ALA A 175 32.03 7.22 12.60
N LEU A 176 31.42 7.85 13.61
CA LEU A 176 30.55 9.02 13.47
C LEU A 176 31.05 10.18 14.33
N PRO A 177 30.77 11.44 13.94
CA PRO A 177 31.19 12.61 14.71
C PRO A 177 30.56 12.63 16.09
N GLY A 178 31.37 12.97 17.09
CA GLY A 178 30.92 13.27 18.45
C GLY A 178 31.61 14.51 19.01
N ASP A 179 30.93 15.21 19.91
CA ASP A 179 31.55 16.23 20.75
C ASP A 179 32.37 15.58 21.86
N VAL A 180 33.47 16.23 22.27
CA VAL A 180 34.39 15.72 23.32
C VAL A 180 33.63 15.40 24.62
N SER A 181 32.69 16.27 25.01
CA SER A 181 31.87 16.09 26.21
C SER A 181 30.96 14.86 26.12
N TYR A 182 30.35 14.62 24.95
CA TYR A 182 29.55 13.42 24.70
C TYR A 182 30.44 12.16 24.68
N ALA A 183 31.58 12.24 23.99
CA ALA A 183 32.53 11.15 23.81
C ALA A 183 33.12 10.59 25.12
N SER A 184 33.13 11.37 26.20
CA SER A 184 33.55 10.92 27.55
C SER A 184 32.81 9.68 28.05
N ASN A 185 31.58 9.46 27.58
CA ASN A 185 30.75 8.30 27.94
C ASN A 185 30.76 7.18 26.89
N HIS A 186 31.52 7.34 25.81
CA HIS A 186 31.55 6.45 24.65
C HIS A 186 32.97 5.95 24.35
N GLY A 187 33.08 5.03 23.40
CA GLY A 187 34.37 4.66 22.81
C GLY A 187 34.76 5.66 21.72
N VAL A 188 36.05 5.99 21.62
CA VAL A 188 36.61 6.88 20.59
C VAL A 188 37.75 6.17 19.88
N TYR A 189 37.75 6.17 18.55
CA TYR A 189 38.85 5.63 17.76
C TYR A 189 40.02 6.59 17.72
N LEU A 190 41.23 6.10 17.97
CA LEU A 190 42.46 6.83 17.68
C LEU A 190 43.07 6.25 16.40
N ALA A 191 42.98 6.99 15.30
CA ALA A 191 43.46 6.55 13.99
C ALA A 191 44.66 7.39 13.50
N ASP A 192 45.45 6.84 12.58
CA ASP A 192 46.46 7.61 11.86
C ASP A 192 45.90 8.34 10.63
N GLY A 193 46.74 9.13 9.95
CA GLY A 193 46.35 9.88 8.76
C GLY A 193 45.92 9.02 7.55
N GLN A 194 46.06 7.69 7.62
CA GLN A 194 45.56 6.75 6.61
C GLN A 194 44.29 6.02 7.07
N GLY A 195 43.71 6.42 8.22
CA GLY A 195 42.51 5.80 8.79
C GLY A 195 42.77 4.46 9.47
N ARG A 196 44.02 4.09 9.77
CA ARG A 196 44.32 2.85 10.51
C ARG A 196 44.17 3.10 12.00
N VAL A 197 43.37 2.27 12.67
CA VAL A 197 43.11 2.40 14.10
C VAL A 197 44.31 1.90 14.90
N ARG A 198 44.87 2.79 15.73
CA ARG A 198 45.99 2.50 16.64
C ARG A 198 45.51 2.06 18.01
N ASP A 199 44.49 2.73 18.52
CA ASP A 199 43.91 2.47 19.85
C ASP A 199 42.42 2.83 19.89
N ILE A 200 41.72 2.36 20.91
CA ILE A 200 40.33 2.70 21.20
C ILE A 200 40.28 3.21 22.65
N ILE A 201 39.95 4.48 22.80
CA ILE A 201 39.81 5.12 24.11
C ILE A 201 38.40 4.81 24.60
N TYR A 202 38.26 4.07 25.70
CA TYR A 202 36.96 3.76 26.29
C TYR A 202 36.82 4.50 27.63
N ARG A 203 35.88 5.46 27.71
CA ARG A 203 35.67 6.31 28.91
C ARG A 203 36.96 6.97 29.44
N GLY A 204 37.80 7.46 28.52
CA GLY A 204 39.04 8.15 28.86
C GLY A 204 38.82 9.58 29.36
N SER A 205 39.86 10.19 29.94
CA SER A 205 39.85 11.61 30.30
C SER A 205 39.71 12.50 29.06
N GLU A 206 39.18 13.72 29.24
CA GLU A 206 39.04 14.69 28.15
C GLU A 206 40.37 14.94 27.43
N ASP A 207 41.49 15.03 28.16
CA ASP A 207 42.82 15.22 27.60
C ASP A 207 43.24 14.10 26.63
N ARG A 208 42.85 12.84 26.91
CA ARG A 208 43.11 11.71 26.00
C ARG A 208 42.18 11.76 24.80
N ILE A 209 40.91 12.13 24.99
CA ILE A 209 39.92 12.21 23.91
C ILE A 209 40.26 13.34 22.93
N GLN A 210 40.80 14.46 23.41
CA GLN A 210 41.25 15.58 22.57
C GLN A 210 42.33 15.16 21.55
N GLN A 211 43.12 14.12 21.85
CA GLN A 211 44.12 13.59 20.91
C GLN A 211 43.50 12.92 19.67
N ALA A 212 42.21 12.59 19.72
CA ALA A 212 41.46 11.97 18.63
C ALA A 212 40.64 12.98 17.80
N ILE A 213 40.79 14.29 18.02
CA ILE A 213 40.08 15.32 17.26
C ILE A 213 40.51 15.28 15.79
N LEU A 214 39.51 15.23 14.91
CA LEU A 214 39.66 15.27 13.46
C LEU A 214 39.58 16.72 12.95
N PRO A 215 39.93 16.99 11.67
CA PRO A 215 39.97 18.35 11.12
C PRO A 215 38.65 19.13 11.19
N ASP A 216 37.52 18.46 11.36
CA ASP A 216 36.19 19.05 11.56
C ASP A 216 35.90 19.47 13.01
N GLY A 217 36.86 19.29 13.92
CA GLY A 217 36.72 19.61 15.34
C GLY A 217 35.92 18.58 16.14
N LYS A 218 35.54 17.45 15.52
CA LYS A 218 34.81 16.35 16.17
C LYS A 218 35.74 15.17 16.46
N VAL A 219 35.29 14.26 17.31
CA VAL A 219 36.00 12.99 17.58
C VAL A 219 35.26 11.82 16.95
N PRO A 220 35.97 10.79 16.44
CA PRO A 220 35.37 9.63 15.79
C PRO A 220 34.85 8.64 16.83
N LEU A 221 33.54 8.68 17.10
CA LEU A 221 32.87 7.77 18.02
C LEU A 221 32.85 6.36 17.47
N VAL A 222 32.98 5.38 18.36
CA VAL A 222 32.66 3.97 18.10
C VAL A 222 31.16 3.86 17.84
N SER A 223 30.78 3.73 16.58
CA SER A 223 29.38 3.87 16.15
C SER A 223 28.63 2.56 15.96
N GLY A 224 29.25 1.42 16.25
CA GLY A 224 28.59 0.10 16.27
C GLY A 224 29.00 -0.85 15.14
N PRO A 225 28.76 -0.53 13.85
CA PRO A 225 29.04 -1.43 12.74
C PRO A 225 30.53 -1.79 12.61
N VAL A 226 30.81 -3.09 12.63
CA VAL A 226 32.13 -3.68 12.40
C VAL A 226 32.04 -4.74 11.31
N PHE A 227 32.88 -4.65 10.30
CA PHE A 227 33.01 -5.66 9.26
C PHE A 227 34.28 -6.48 9.45
N PHE A 228 34.14 -7.80 9.41
CA PHE A 228 35.23 -8.77 9.38
C PHE A 228 35.26 -9.40 7.99
N CYS A 229 36.37 -9.25 7.26
CA CYS A 229 36.52 -9.99 6.00
C CYS A 229 36.58 -11.51 6.27
N ARG A 230 36.29 -12.32 5.25
CA ARG A 230 36.30 -13.79 5.32
C ARG A 230 37.49 -14.37 6.09
N GLY A 231 38.71 -13.93 5.78
CA GLY A 231 39.92 -14.44 6.43
C GLY A 231 40.02 -14.11 7.93
N VAL A 232 39.40 -13.02 8.39
CA VAL A 232 39.32 -12.68 9.81
C VAL A 232 38.21 -13.47 10.49
N ALA A 233 37.05 -13.58 9.84
CA ALA A 233 35.92 -14.37 10.34
C ALA A 233 36.29 -15.85 10.52
N GLU A 234 37.03 -16.44 9.59
CA GLU A 234 37.56 -17.82 9.70
C GLU A 234 38.44 -17.99 10.95
N ARG A 235 39.39 -17.06 11.17
CA ARG A 235 40.28 -17.11 12.34
C ARG A 235 39.50 -16.97 13.65
N LEU A 236 38.47 -16.12 13.67
CA LEU A 236 37.58 -16.00 14.82
C LEU A 236 36.79 -17.29 15.05
N LEU A 237 36.24 -17.89 13.98
CA LEU A 237 35.51 -19.15 14.05
C LEU A 237 36.38 -20.26 14.64
N GLN A 238 37.66 -20.36 14.27
CA GLN A 238 38.59 -21.36 14.81
C GLN A 238 38.76 -21.29 16.35
N THR A 239 38.44 -20.17 16.99
CA THR A 239 38.58 -20.02 18.45
C THR A 239 37.51 -20.75 19.26
N HIS A 240 36.43 -21.25 18.64
CA HIS A 240 35.32 -21.92 19.34
C HIS A 240 35.72 -23.18 20.12
N VAL A 241 36.89 -23.76 19.82
CA VAL A 241 37.46 -24.94 20.51
C VAL A 241 38.75 -24.62 21.29
N MET A 242 39.07 -23.34 21.48
CA MET A 242 40.34 -22.90 22.10
C MET A 242 40.10 -22.38 23.52
N PRO A 243 40.53 -23.07 24.58
CA PRO A 243 40.45 -22.56 25.94
C PRO A 243 41.23 -21.25 26.14
N PRO A 244 40.69 -20.26 26.87
CA PRO A 244 39.37 -20.24 27.53
C PRO A 244 38.22 -19.64 26.67
N LEU A 245 38.41 -19.41 25.36
CA LEU A 245 37.42 -18.81 24.45
C LEU A 245 36.29 -19.76 24.05
N ASP A 246 36.52 -21.07 24.11
CA ASP A 246 35.50 -22.10 23.97
C ASP A 246 34.34 -21.92 24.96
N GLY A 247 34.64 -21.45 26.18
CA GLY A 247 33.67 -21.04 27.20
C GLY A 247 32.76 -19.85 26.83
N CYS A 248 32.96 -19.22 25.66
CA CYS A 248 32.02 -18.25 25.09
C CYS A 248 31.00 -18.89 24.14
N THR A 249 31.12 -20.18 23.82
CA THR A 249 30.29 -20.87 22.84
C THR A 249 29.47 -21.97 23.47
N TYR A 250 28.30 -22.28 22.89
CA TYR A 250 27.45 -23.35 23.39
C TYR A 250 28.18 -24.70 23.34
N LEU A 251 28.95 -24.96 22.28
CA LEU A 251 29.70 -26.22 22.12
C LEU A 251 30.77 -26.41 23.21
N GLY A 252 31.49 -25.34 23.58
CA GLY A 252 32.45 -25.39 24.67
C GLY A 252 31.76 -25.61 26.02
N MET A 253 30.66 -24.92 26.28
CA MET A 253 29.85 -25.09 27.49
C MET A 253 29.30 -26.53 27.63
N ASP A 254 28.75 -27.10 26.56
CA ASP A 254 28.28 -28.48 26.51
C ASP A 254 29.41 -29.50 26.72
N SER A 255 30.64 -29.10 26.36
CA SER A 255 31.87 -29.88 26.58
C SER A 255 32.49 -29.64 27.96
N GLY A 256 31.87 -28.85 28.84
CA GLY A 256 32.32 -28.58 30.21
C GLY A 256 33.32 -27.44 30.36
N ALA A 257 33.50 -26.58 29.36
CA ALA A 257 34.34 -25.40 29.47
C ALA A 257 33.77 -24.41 30.51
N PRO A 258 34.61 -23.78 31.35
CA PRO A 258 34.16 -22.77 32.30
C PRO A 258 33.74 -21.52 31.55
N ALA A 259 32.60 -20.97 31.94
CA ALA A 259 32.02 -19.86 31.24
C ALA A 259 32.82 -18.55 31.44
N LEU A 260 32.94 -17.77 30.36
CA LEU A 260 33.87 -16.63 30.29
C LEU A 260 33.14 -15.30 30.07
N PHE A 261 33.44 -14.30 30.91
CA PHE A 261 32.82 -12.98 30.89
C PHE A 261 33.84 -11.84 30.88
N PRO A 262 33.52 -10.66 30.34
CA PRO A 262 33.46 -10.28 28.93
C PRO A 262 34.86 -10.08 28.30
N VAL A 263 35.02 -10.49 27.03
CA VAL A 263 36.34 -10.67 26.41
C VAL A 263 36.95 -9.42 25.74
N PHE A 264 36.13 -8.48 25.21
CA PHE A 264 36.59 -7.49 24.22
C PHE A 264 36.84 -6.03 24.68
N LEU A 265 36.85 -5.72 25.98
CA LEU A 265 37.08 -4.33 26.44
C LEU A 265 38.57 -3.94 26.48
N ALA A 266 39.05 -3.38 25.35
CA ALA A 266 40.22 -2.52 25.13
C ALA A 266 41.64 -3.07 25.48
N LYS A 267 42.62 -2.46 24.79
CA LYS A 267 44.06 -2.72 24.86
C LYS A 267 44.81 -1.87 25.90
N SER A 268 44.12 -0.97 26.59
CA SER A 268 44.74 0.01 27.50
C SER A 268 44.82 -0.51 28.94
N ASP A 269 45.99 -0.33 29.54
CA ASP A 269 46.43 -0.80 30.86
C ASP A 269 45.72 -0.19 32.09
N GLU A 270 44.68 0.63 31.91
CA GLU A 270 44.02 1.30 33.03
C GLU A 270 42.55 0.87 33.15
N HIS A 271 42.27 -0.11 34.02
CA HIS A 271 41.08 -0.14 34.90
C HIS A 271 41.18 -1.29 35.93
N HIS A 272 41.36 -0.90 37.19
CA HIS A 272 41.62 -1.77 38.36
C HIS A 272 40.39 -2.51 38.93
N THR A 273 39.22 -2.48 38.29
CA THR A 273 37.97 -3.00 38.90
C THR A 273 37.51 -4.37 38.40
N PHE A 274 37.97 -4.86 37.23
CA PHE A 274 37.64 -6.21 36.72
C PHE A 274 38.80 -7.22 36.81
N THR A 275 39.95 -6.80 37.31
CA THR A 275 41.24 -7.52 37.15
C THR A 275 41.69 -8.33 38.37
N VAL A 276 40.94 -8.28 39.47
CA VAL A 276 41.26 -8.97 40.73
C VAL A 276 40.43 -10.26 40.85
N GLY A 277 41.11 -11.40 41.00
CA GLY A 277 40.50 -12.73 41.18
C GLY A 277 40.68 -13.70 40.00
N PRO A 278 40.22 -14.96 40.14
CA PRO A 278 40.41 -16.03 39.13
C PRO A 278 39.80 -15.69 37.76
N GLN A 279 38.69 -14.95 37.74
CA GLN A 279 37.99 -14.53 36.52
C GLN A 279 38.80 -13.50 35.71
N GLY A 280 39.51 -12.59 36.39
CA GLY A 280 40.39 -11.62 35.73
C GLY A 280 41.57 -12.28 35.00
N ALA A 281 42.07 -13.41 35.51
CA ALA A 281 43.12 -14.20 34.85
C ALA A 281 42.60 -14.91 33.58
N ALA A 282 41.40 -15.46 33.62
CA ALA A 282 40.76 -16.10 32.47
C ALA A 282 40.53 -15.10 31.33
N VAL A 283 40.05 -13.89 31.63
CA VAL A 283 39.85 -12.81 30.64
C VAL A 283 41.17 -12.37 30.01
N ARG A 284 42.24 -12.20 30.81
CA ARG A 284 43.57 -11.87 30.28
C ARG A 284 44.11 -12.97 29.35
N SER A 285 43.91 -14.23 29.72
CA SER A 285 44.31 -15.38 28.89
C SER A 285 43.51 -15.43 27.58
N ALA A 286 42.18 -15.24 27.64
CA ALA A 286 41.31 -15.13 26.47
C ALA A 286 41.75 -14.03 25.50
N ARG A 287 42.06 -12.84 26.03
CA ARG A 287 42.58 -11.71 25.23
C ARG A 287 43.92 -12.03 24.60
N ALA A 288 44.81 -12.75 25.30
CA ALA A 288 46.08 -13.18 24.74
C ALA A 288 45.89 -14.17 23.57
N VAL A 289 44.94 -15.09 23.66
CA VAL A 289 44.59 -16.02 22.58
C VAL A 289 43.99 -15.26 21.39
N LEU A 290 43.06 -14.34 21.60
CA LEU A 290 42.52 -13.49 20.54
C LEU A 290 43.60 -12.64 19.88
N TRP A 291 44.47 -12.01 20.67
CA TRP A 291 45.58 -11.24 20.15
C TRP A 291 46.52 -12.09 19.30
N LYS A 292 46.87 -13.30 19.74
CA LYS A 292 47.68 -14.24 18.96
C LYS A 292 47.00 -14.61 17.64
N THR A 293 45.69 -14.83 17.67
CA THR A 293 44.88 -15.24 16.51
C THR A 293 44.71 -14.12 15.48
N LEU A 294 44.54 -12.88 15.96
CA LEU A 294 44.26 -11.71 15.11
C LEU A 294 45.49 -10.84 14.83
N ARG A 295 46.66 -11.14 15.42
CA ARG A 295 47.89 -10.36 15.21
C ARG A 295 48.21 -10.22 13.72
N GLY A 296 48.50 -8.99 13.30
CA GLY A 296 48.78 -8.66 11.89
C GLY A 296 47.53 -8.36 11.05
N THR A 297 46.33 -8.50 11.61
CA THR A 297 45.09 -8.04 10.96
C THR A 297 45.01 -6.52 11.00
N LEU A 298 44.76 -5.90 9.86
CA LEU A 298 44.58 -4.45 9.74
C LEU A 298 43.19 -4.04 10.26
N LEU A 299 43.12 -3.05 11.15
CA LEU A 299 41.89 -2.42 11.59
C LEU A 299 41.81 -1.02 10.98
N THR A 300 40.87 -0.77 10.07
CA THR A 300 40.67 0.53 9.41
C THR A 300 39.35 1.15 9.83
N MET A 301 39.32 2.47 9.91
CA MET A 301 38.15 3.26 10.25
C MET A 301 37.63 4.00 9.02
N VAL A 302 36.31 3.96 8.82
CA VAL A 302 35.59 4.85 7.91
C VAL A 302 34.85 5.88 8.73
N TYR A 303 35.21 7.15 8.54
CA TYR A 303 34.59 8.28 9.22
C TYR A 303 33.57 8.97 8.31
N ILE A 304 32.34 9.14 8.79
CA ILE A 304 31.27 9.83 8.05
C ILE A 304 30.96 11.14 8.78
N ALA A 305 31.56 12.24 8.31
CA ALA A 305 31.45 13.55 8.95
C ALA A 305 30.01 14.11 9.03
N ASP A 306 29.16 13.78 8.06
CA ASP A 306 27.76 14.27 8.01
C ASP A 306 26.75 13.29 8.65
N GLY A 307 27.22 12.24 9.33
CA GLY A 307 26.36 11.28 10.02
C GLY A 307 26.08 11.67 11.46
N SER A 308 25.07 11.06 12.08
CA SER A 308 24.79 11.22 13.50
C SER A 308 24.54 9.88 14.19
N TYR A 309 24.91 9.86 15.46
CA TYR A 309 24.86 8.70 16.33
C TYR A 309 23.97 8.99 17.53
N ASP A 310 22.87 8.27 17.68
CA ASP A 310 21.98 8.36 18.85
C ASP A 310 21.98 7.04 19.63
N TYR A 311 22.71 7.02 20.74
CA TYR A 311 22.75 5.88 21.64
C TYR A 311 21.54 5.88 22.59
N MET A 312 20.83 4.76 22.68
CA MET A 312 19.63 4.63 23.51
C MET A 312 19.96 4.53 25.01
N THR A 313 20.42 5.61 25.65
CA THR A 313 20.89 5.59 27.04
C THR A 313 19.84 5.04 28.04
N LEU A 314 20.29 4.74 29.26
CA LEU A 314 19.38 4.38 30.36
C LEU A 314 18.63 5.59 30.93
N SER A 315 18.79 6.80 30.37
CA SER A 315 18.06 7.99 30.82
C SER A 315 16.64 8.01 30.26
N GLY A 316 15.65 7.94 31.15
CA GLY A 316 14.24 8.02 30.76
C GLY A 316 13.88 9.37 30.12
N LYS A 317 14.53 10.46 30.57
CA LYS A 317 14.35 11.79 29.97
C LYS A 317 14.79 11.80 28.51
N GLU A 318 15.97 11.27 28.21
CA GLU A 318 16.47 11.20 26.82
C GLU A 318 15.64 10.23 25.98
N HIS A 319 15.13 9.15 26.57
CA HIS A 319 14.22 8.24 25.89
C HIS A 319 12.91 8.93 25.49
N ILE A 320 12.29 9.69 26.40
CA ILE A 320 11.08 10.47 26.12
C ILE A 320 11.38 11.57 25.08
N CYS A 321 12.44 12.35 25.26
CA CYS A 321 12.86 13.36 24.29
C CYS A 321 13.04 12.76 22.90
N ARG A 322 13.73 11.61 22.78
CA ARG A 322 13.88 10.88 21.52
C ARG A 322 12.55 10.54 20.87
N LEU A 323 11.60 9.97 21.61
CA LEU A 323 10.29 9.62 21.05
C LEU A 323 9.46 10.86 20.67
N ILE A 324 9.68 12.00 21.32
CA ILE A 324 9.00 13.25 20.98
C ILE A 324 9.64 13.93 19.76
N GLU A 325 10.96 14.00 19.73
CA GLU A 325 11.74 14.72 18.71
C GLU A 325 11.92 13.92 17.42
N MET A 326 11.89 12.58 17.47
CA MET A 326 11.95 11.76 16.27
C MET A 326 10.66 11.85 15.44
N GLY A 327 10.72 12.52 14.28
CA GLY A 327 9.60 12.59 13.31
C GLY A 327 9.70 13.80 12.38
N SER A 328 8.89 13.82 11.31
CA SER A 328 8.70 15.00 10.44
C SER A 328 7.72 16.01 11.06
N GLU A 329 7.63 17.22 10.50
CA GLU A 329 6.80 18.40 10.94
C GLU A 329 5.31 18.18 11.27
N ARG A 330 4.77 16.96 11.10
CA ARG A 330 3.42 16.61 11.54
C ARG A 330 3.47 16.06 12.96
N GLU A 331 2.52 16.44 13.80
CA GLU A 331 2.22 15.78 15.09
C GLU A 331 1.92 14.29 14.82
N THR A 332 2.97 13.47 14.70
CA THR A 332 2.84 12.14 14.10
C THR A 332 2.34 11.18 15.15
N LEU A 333 1.11 10.72 14.95
CA LEU A 333 0.45 9.61 15.64
C LEU A 333 0.72 8.34 14.80
N SER A 334 1.52 7.39 15.30
CA SER A 334 1.78 6.12 14.59
C SER A 334 0.79 5.04 15.03
N HIS A 335 0.00 4.50 14.09
CA HIS A 335 -0.94 3.40 14.31
C HIS A 335 -1.92 3.64 15.48
N ILE A 336 -2.70 4.72 15.40
CA ILE A 336 -3.65 5.07 16.46
C ILE A 336 -5.06 5.17 15.94
N GLN A 337 -5.98 4.75 16.81
CA GLN A 337 -7.38 5.11 16.71
C GLN A 337 -7.76 6.07 17.84
N VAL A 338 -8.34 7.21 17.47
CA VAL A 338 -8.87 8.21 18.40
C VAL A 338 -10.41 8.19 18.32
N GLY A 339 -11.08 7.99 19.44
CA GLY A 339 -12.53 8.08 19.56
C GLY A 339 -13.04 9.53 19.68
N VAL A 340 -14.36 9.70 19.76
CA VAL A 340 -15.01 11.01 19.91
C VAL A 340 -14.64 11.64 21.27
N ASN A 341 -14.32 12.95 21.26
CA ASN A 341 -13.94 13.79 22.43
C ASN A 341 -12.50 13.64 22.97
N VAL A 342 -11.53 13.35 22.11
CA VAL A 342 -10.11 13.47 22.49
C VAL A 342 -9.59 14.86 22.09
N LEU A 343 -9.12 15.64 23.07
CA LEU A 343 -8.61 17.00 22.86
C LEU A 343 -7.16 16.97 22.36
N HIS A 344 -6.86 17.85 21.38
CA HIS A 344 -5.60 17.95 20.63
C HIS A 344 -4.32 17.80 21.47
N PHE A 345 -3.36 17.05 20.93
CA PHE A 345 -2.09 16.67 21.56
C PHE A 345 -0.94 17.61 21.20
N THR A 346 -0.95 18.87 21.64
CA THR A 346 0.17 19.76 21.34
C THR A 346 1.43 19.36 22.13
N GLY A 347 2.37 18.70 21.45
CA GLY A 347 3.67 18.27 22.00
C GLY A 347 3.69 16.92 22.75
N GLY A 348 2.60 16.15 22.71
CA GLY A 348 2.58 14.75 23.18
C GLY A 348 2.81 13.75 22.03
N ARG A 349 3.06 12.48 22.37
CA ARG A 349 3.16 11.37 21.41
C ARG A 349 2.30 10.18 21.83
N VAL A 350 1.71 9.55 20.84
CA VAL A 350 0.98 8.29 21.02
C VAL A 350 1.53 7.32 19.97
N ILE A 351 1.70 6.05 20.31
CA ILE A 351 2.29 5.02 19.44
C ILE A 351 1.57 3.69 19.62
N ASN A 352 0.98 3.14 18.55
CA ASN A 352 0.29 1.86 18.55
C ASN A 352 -0.73 1.75 19.70
N CYS A 353 -1.71 2.66 19.72
CA CYS A 353 -2.69 2.78 20.82
C CYS A 353 -4.12 2.96 20.31
N ILE A 354 -5.07 2.58 21.15
CA ILE A 354 -6.49 2.90 20.96
C ILE A 354 -6.95 3.78 22.12
N LEU A 355 -7.43 4.98 21.81
CA LEU A 355 -7.90 5.95 22.79
C LEU A 355 -9.40 6.17 22.61
N GLU A 356 -10.20 5.89 23.64
CA GLU A 356 -11.65 6.01 23.62
C GLU A 356 -12.17 6.87 24.77
N GLY A 357 -13.07 7.81 24.46
CA GLY A 357 -13.67 8.71 25.44
C GLY A 357 -12.81 9.95 25.70
N ASP A 358 -12.98 10.55 26.88
CA ASP A 358 -12.39 11.84 27.26
C ASP A 358 -10.91 11.69 27.72
N VAL A 359 -10.05 11.27 26.79
CA VAL A 359 -8.61 11.06 27.04
C VAL A 359 -7.83 12.33 26.71
N HIS A 360 -6.95 12.75 27.63
CA HIS A 360 -6.04 13.88 27.44
C HIS A 360 -4.60 13.41 27.61
N VAL A 361 -3.74 13.65 26.60
CA VAL A 361 -2.30 13.40 26.69
C VAL A 361 -1.58 14.74 26.78
N ALA A 362 -0.80 14.92 27.85
CA ALA A 362 -0.10 16.17 28.11
C ALA A 362 1.08 16.39 27.15
N SER A 363 1.48 17.64 26.98
CA SER A 363 2.73 17.98 26.29
C SER A 363 3.92 17.35 27.01
N GLY A 364 4.87 16.78 26.27
CA GLY A 364 5.99 16.05 26.87
C GLY A 364 5.69 14.61 27.29
N ALA A 365 4.47 14.11 27.09
CA ALA A 365 4.09 12.74 27.44
C ALA A 365 4.09 11.80 26.21
N VAL A 366 4.43 10.53 26.45
CA VAL A 366 4.41 9.46 25.44
C VAL A 366 3.50 8.33 25.94
N VAL A 367 2.54 7.91 25.12
CA VAL A 367 1.65 6.77 25.40
C VAL A 367 1.87 5.69 24.34
N GLN A 368 2.32 4.50 24.75
CA GLN A 368 2.65 3.41 23.82
C GLN A 368 1.92 2.13 24.20
N HIS A 369 1.45 1.39 23.21
CA HIS A 369 0.93 0.02 23.38
C HIS A 369 -0.28 -0.10 24.32
N CYS A 370 -1.09 0.95 24.41
CA CYS A 370 -2.23 1.05 25.32
C CYS A 370 -3.58 1.02 24.59
N HIS A 371 -4.57 0.38 25.22
CA HIS A 371 -5.99 0.60 24.93
C HIS A 371 -6.61 1.36 26.11
N LEU A 372 -6.72 2.68 26.00
CA LEU A 372 -7.27 3.55 27.05
C LEU A 372 -8.75 3.84 26.76
N GLN A 373 -9.64 3.44 27.68
CA GLN A 373 -11.08 3.66 27.55
C GLN A 373 -11.65 4.38 28.77
N VAL A 374 -12.26 5.55 28.56
CA VAL A 374 -12.96 6.33 29.59
C VAL A 374 -14.48 6.15 29.42
N ARG A 375 -15.11 5.37 30.30
CA ARG A 375 -16.57 5.17 30.32
C ARG A 375 -17.25 6.18 31.25
N ARG A 376 -18.28 6.90 30.77
CA ARG A 376 -19.02 7.94 31.53
C ARG A 376 -19.89 7.42 32.69
N SER A 377 -19.93 6.12 32.99
CA SER A 377 -20.85 5.53 33.96
C SER A 377 -20.18 4.59 34.96
N SER A 378 -19.45 5.16 35.92
CA SER A 378 -19.27 4.62 37.27
C SER A 378 -18.50 5.63 38.09
N VAL A 379 -18.84 5.74 39.37
CA VAL A 379 -18.32 6.69 40.38
C VAL A 379 -16.87 6.36 40.78
N PHE A 380 -16.01 6.12 39.78
CA PHE A 380 -14.57 6.14 39.91
C PHE A 380 -14.06 7.10 38.84
N LYS A 381 -14.04 8.39 39.19
CA LYS A 381 -13.07 9.31 38.62
C LYS A 381 -11.69 8.76 39.01
N LEU A 382 -11.15 7.82 38.24
CA LEU A 382 -9.71 7.68 38.09
C LEU A 382 -9.23 8.93 37.36
N ARG A 383 -9.31 10.07 38.05
CA ARG A 383 -8.44 11.20 37.77
C ARG A 383 -7.07 10.67 38.12
N PHE A 384 -6.26 10.32 37.14
CA PHE A 384 -4.83 10.55 37.30
C PHE A 384 -4.67 12.08 37.40
N ILE A 385 -4.85 12.52 38.66
CA ILE A 385 -4.41 13.71 39.35
C ILE A 385 -4.32 14.95 38.46
N LYS A 386 -5.41 15.72 38.45
CA LYS A 386 -5.46 17.04 37.81
C LYS A 386 -4.77 18.14 38.65
N ASP A 387 -4.38 17.83 39.88
CA ASP A 387 -3.84 18.81 40.82
C ASP A 387 -2.47 18.36 41.33
N ALA A 388 -1.42 19.13 41.03
CA ALA A 388 -0.09 18.99 41.65
C ALA A 388 -0.18 18.96 43.19
N GLN A 389 -1.27 19.49 43.78
CA GLN A 389 -1.57 19.40 45.20
C GLN A 389 -1.78 17.96 45.71
N ILE A 390 -2.34 17.03 44.94
CA ILE A 390 -2.59 15.66 45.44
C ILE A 390 -1.34 14.77 45.31
N TYR A 391 -0.51 14.95 44.27
CA TYR A 391 0.83 14.35 44.28
C TYR A 391 1.68 14.93 45.41
N ASN A 392 1.61 16.25 45.63
CA ASN A 392 2.22 16.85 46.81
C ASN A 392 1.64 16.23 48.08
N ILE A 393 0.32 16.04 48.25
CA ILE A 393 -0.26 15.37 49.42
C ILE A 393 0.19 13.90 49.52
N PHE A 394 0.25 13.15 48.42
CA PHE A 394 0.71 11.75 48.39
C PHE A 394 2.19 11.65 48.82
N PHE A 395 3.09 12.42 48.21
CA PHE A 395 4.50 12.49 48.60
C PHE A 395 4.71 13.16 49.98
N PHE A 396 3.80 14.04 50.42
CA PHE A 396 3.83 14.70 51.74
C PHE A 396 3.31 13.78 52.86
N CYS A 397 2.38 12.88 52.55
CA CYS A 397 1.91 11.81 53.45
C CYS A 397 2.96 10.69 53.58
N LEU A 398 3.71 10.40 52.51
CA LEU A 398 4.84 9.47 52.48
C LEU A 398 6.12 10.16 53.00
N ARG A 399 6.16 10.44 54.31
CA ARG A 399 7.23 11.22 54.96
C ARG A 399 8.61 10.56 54.95
N ARG A 400 8.71 9.26 54.63
CA ARG A 400 9.98 8.52 54.61
C ARG A 400 10.22 7.87 53.25
N PRO A 401 11.44 7.95 52.68
CA PRO A 401 11.81 7.20 51.47
C PRO A 401 11.49 5.69 51.58
N GLU A 402 11.59 5.13 52.78
CA GLU A 402 11.28 3.73 53.08
C GLU A 402 9.85 3.31 52.65
N ASP A 403 8.91 4.25 52.61
CA ASP A 403 7.50 3.98 52.25
C ASP A 403 7.34 3.62 50.76
N LEU A 404 8.28 4.06 49.92
CA LEU A 404 8.29 3.87 48.47
C LEU A 404 9.40 2.93 48.02
N TRP A 405 10.58 2.98 48.65
CA TRP A 405 11.77 2.25 48.21
C TRP A 405 12.18 1.12 49.16
N GLY A 406 11.49 0.94 50.30
CA GLY A 406 11.88 -0.02 51.33
C GLY A 406 13.12 0.43 52.12
N ALA A 407 13.70 -0.48 52.91
CA ALA A 407 14.92 -0.18 53.67
C ALA A 407 16.06 0.18 52.70
N VAL A 408 16.47 1.45 52.68
CA VAL A 408 17.52 1.96 51.80
C VAL A 408 18.86 1.38 52.27
N SER A 409 19.48 0.52 51.46
CA SER A 409 20.85 0.08 51.70
C SER A 409 21.84 1.23 51.43
N ASP A 410 22.89 1.36 52.25
CA ASP A 410 23.92 2.42 52.22
C ASP A 410 24.73 2.56 50.91
N GLY A 411 24.34 1.89 49.83
CA GLY A 411 24.90 2.06 48.49
C GLY A 411 24.16 3.18 47.75
N GLY A 412 24.88 4.26 47.41
CA GLY A 412 24.35 5.52 46.84
C GLY A 412 23.68 5.46 45.46
N ASP A 413 22.78 4.52 45.21
CA ASP A 413 21.90 4.54 44.04
C ASP A 413 20.84 5.66 44.21
N ALA A 414 20.68 6.48 43.17
CA ALA A 414 19.71 7.57 43.17
C ALA A 414 18.28 7.00 43.23
N LEU A 415 17.54 7.34 44.28
CA LEU A 415 16.13 6.95 44.44
C LEU A 415 15.30 7.49 43.27
N SER A 416 14.74 6.60 42.45
CA SER A 416 13.99 6.94 41.24
C SER A 416 12.56 6.41 41.31
N LEU A 417 11.63 7.04 40.59
CA LEU A 417 10.25 6.52 40.48
C LEU A 417 10.19 5.13 39.81
N LEU A 418 11.21 4.76 39.04
CA LEU A 418 11.30 3.45 38.41
C LEU A 418 11.51 2.34 39.45
N ASP A 419 12.29 2.63 40.51
CA ASP A 419 12.58 1.73 41.62
C ASP A 419 11.54 1.85 42.76
N ALA A 420 10.62 2.83 42.68
CA ALA A 420 9.57 3.02 43.67
C ALA A 420 8.51 1.92 43.55
N ARG A 421 8.21 1.24 44.66
CA ARG A 421 7.21 0.16 44.77
C ARG A 421 5.79 0.71 44.81
N LEU A 422 5.28 1.07 43.63
CA LEU A 422 3.98 1.70 43.42
C LEU A 422 2.89 0.74 42.94
N PHE A 423 3.24 -0.48 42.53
CA PHE A 423 2.30 -1.41 41.87
C PHE A 423 1.87 -2.52 42.85
N PRO A 424 0.68 -2.42 43.47
CA PRO A 424 0.20 -3.41 44.42
C PRO A 424 -0.13 -4.73 43.71
N VAL A 425 0.16 -5.84 44.38
CA VAL A 425 -0.13 -7.18 43.88
C VAL A 425 -1.35 -7.73 44.59
N PHE A 426 -2.39 -8.07 43.82
CA PHE A 426 -3.70 -8.44 44.37
C PHE A 426 -3.80 -9.88 44.88
N GLN A 427 -2.84 -10.76 44.52
CA GLN A 427 -2.79 -12.17 44.95
C GLN A 427 -1.33 -12.65 45.15
N PRO A 428 -0.57 -12.13 46.12
CA PRO A 428 0.75 -12.66 46.44
C PRO A 428 0.66 -14.07 47.04
N TYR A 429 1.71 -14.87 46.78
CA TYR A 429 1.84 -16.25 47.23
C TYR A 429 1.92 -16.40 48.78
N SER A 430 2.28 -15.33 49.50
CA SER A 430 2.29 -15.27 50.97
C SER A 430 2.29 -13.81 51.47
N GLY A 431 1.51 -13.51 52.52
CA GLY A 431 1.44 -12.19 53.17
C GLY A 431 0.01 -11.68 53.37
N ALA A 432 -0.18 -10.60 54.12
CA ALA A 432 -1.49 -9.94 54.24
C ALA A 432 -1.76 -9.14 52.95
N VAL A 433 -2.90 -9.39 52.32
CA VAL A 433 -3.29 -8.85 51.02
C VAL A 433 -4.64 -8.18 51.16
N GLY A 434 -4.77 -6.94 50.70
CA GLY A 434 -6.07 -6.29 50.65
C GLY A 434 -6.13 -5.22 49.58
N LEU A 435 -7.28 -5.12 48.93
CA LEU A 435 -7.69 -3.97 48.11
C LEU A 435 -7.62 -2.64 48.88
N GLU A 436 -7.53 -2.67 50.22
CA GLU A 436 -7.52 -1.49 51.09
C GLU A 436 -6.33 -0.56 50.86
N GLY A 437 -5.11 -1.07 50.65
CA GLY A 437 -3.95 -0.23 50.34
C GLY A 437 -4.13 0.51 49.01
N VAL A 438 -4.72 -0.14 48.01
CA VAL A 438 -5.06 0.46 46.71
C VAL A 438 -6.18 1.48 46.85
N ARG A 439 -7.18 1.20 47.70
CA ARG A 439 -8.25 2.15 48.01
C ARG A 439 -7.69 3.41 48.66
N TRP A 440 -6.74 3.30 49.59
CA TRP A 440 -6.07 4.47 50.17
C TRP A 440 -5.34 5.31 49.10
N LEU A 441 -4.55 4.68 48.22
CA LEU A 441 -3.88 5.36 47.10
C LEU A 441 -4.87 6.13 46.21
N LEU A 442 -6.05 5.57 46.00
CA LEU A 442 -7.12 6.14 45.18
C LEU A 442 -8.06 7.09 45.97
N GLY A 443 -7.73 7.45 47.20
CA GLY A 443 -8.50 8.37 48.04
C GLY A 443 -9.79 7.81 48.65
N GLY A 444 -9.93 6.48 48.69
CA GLY A 444 -11.02 5.75 49.33
C GLY A 444 -10.73 5.35 50.78
N ALA A 445 -11.60 4.52 51.37
CA ALA A 445 -11.45 4.01 52.73
C ALA A 445 -10.21 3.10 52.85
N GLY A 446 -9.22 3.54 53.64
CA GLY A 446 -7.95 2.86 53.93
C GLY A 446 -7.01 3.79 54.71
N GLU A 447 -5.88 3.27 55.23
CA GLU A 447 -4.88 4.04 56.00
C GLU A 447 -3.45 3.84 55.43
N LEU A 448 -2.52 4.75 55.70
CA LEU A 448 -1.13 4.66 55.23
C LEU A 448 -0.44 3.33 55.63
N GLU A 449 -0.78 2.77 56.79
CA GLU A 449 -0.25 1.46 57.24
C GLU A 449 -0.73 0.31 56.35
N SER A 450 -1.95 0.38 55.82
CA SER A 450 -2.46 -0.62 54.87
C SER A 450 -1.69 -0.59 53.54
N TRP A 451 -1.27 0.61 53.11
CA TRP A 451 -0.37 0.76 51.95
C TRP A 451 1.04 0.23 52.23
N ARG A 452 1.60 0.52 53.41
CA ARG A 452 2.92 0.03 53.83
C ARG A 452 2.99 -1.49 53.87
N GLY A 453 1.98 -2.14 54.43
CA GLY A 453 1.87 -3.61 54.52
C GLY A 453 1.53 -4.31 53.20
N SER A 454 1.16 -3.57 52.15
CA SER A 454 0.82 -4.15 50.85
C SER A 454 2.05 -4.66 50.12
N TRP A 455 1.98 -5.88 49.56
CA TRP A 455 3.01 -6.39 48.65
C TRP A 455 2.95 -5.59 47.34
N ARG A 456 4.07 -4.94 46.99
CA ARG A 456 4.17 -3.99 45.89
C ARG A 456 5.45 -4.24 45.09
N LEU A 457 5.33 -4.10 43.78
CA LEU A 457 6.44 -4.10 42.84
C LEU A 457 6.74 -2.67 42.38
N SER A 458 7.99 -2.44 42.02
CA SER A 458 8.44 -1.28 41.26
C SER A 458 8.19 -1.46 39.77
N LEU A 459 8.17 -0.38 38.99
CA LEU A 459 8.03 -0.49 37.53
C LEU A 459 9.20 -1.28 36.93
N LYS A 460 10.41 -1.13 37.48
CA LYS A 460 11.59 -1.90 37.10
C LYS A 460 11.37 -3.41 37.27
N GLU A 461 10.87 -3.81 38.44
CA GLU A 461 10.57 -5.22 38.74
C GLU A 461 9.48 -5.74 37.81
N VAL A 462 8.41 -4.97 37.59
CA VAL A 462 7.34 -5.33 36.64
C VAL A 462 7.91 -5.56 35.24
N LEU A 463 8.72 -4.64 34.72
CA LEU A 463 9.30 -4.75 33.38
C LEU A 463 10.27 -5.93 33.24
N SER A 464 11.03 -6.24 34.31
CA SER A 464 11.92 -7.42 34.33
C SER A 464 11.17 -8.75 34.39
N LEU A 465 9.91 -8.74 34.82
CA LEU A 465 9.04 -9.93 34.91
C LEU A 465 8.07 -10.03 33.72
N THR A 466 8.12 -9.09 32.77
CA THR A 466 7.25 -9.09 31.59
C THR A 466 7.57 -10.27 30.70
N ASP A 467 6.55 -11.08 30.39
CA ASP A 467 6.61 -12.06 29.32
C ASP A 467 6.71 -11.33 27.97
N GLN A 468 7.89 -11.42 27.35
CA GLN A 468 8.18 -10.73 26.09
C GLN A 468 7.33 -11.25 24.92
N GLU A 469 6.97 -12.53 24.91
CA GLU A 469 6.15 -13.09 23.84
C GLU A 469 4.72 -12.52 23.92
N GLU A 470 4.12 -12.54 25.11
CA GLU A 470 2.78 -11.99 25.32
C GLU A 470 2.73 -10.47 25.10
N GLU A 471 3.77 -9.73 25.49
CA GLU A 471 3.89 -8.29 25.22
C GLU A 471 3.96 -8.01 23.71
N LEU A 472 4.81 -8.70 22.93
CA LEU A 472 4.87 -8.53 21.47
C LEU A 472 3.55 -8.91 20.79
N ARG A 473 2.92 -10.00 21.24
CA ARG A 473 1.61 -10.43 20.75
C ARG A 473 0.51 -9.40 21.06
N TRP A 474 0.54 -8.78 22.24
CA TRP A 474 -0.39 -7.69 22.58
C TRP A 474 -0.19 -6.47 21.68
N ARG A 475 1.06 -6.08 21.42
CA ARG A 475 1.39 -4.98 20.49
C ARG A 475 0.85 -5.26 19.09
N GLU A 476 0.97 -6.50 18.62
CA GLU A 476 0.45 -6.93 17.32
C GLU A 476 -1.09 -6.90 17.27
N GLU A 477 -1.77 -7.46 18.27
CA GLU A 477 -3.24 -7.41 18.35
C GLU A 477 -3.77 -5.97 18.38
N LEU A 478 -3.10 -5.08 19.13
CA LEU A 478 -3.47 -3.67 19.21
C LEU A 478 -3.31 -2.96 17.88
N PHE A 479 -2.22 -3.24 17.15
CA PHE A 479 -2.00 -2.74 15.80
C PHE A 479 -3.15 -3.15 14.87
N PHE A 480 -3.53 -4.44 14.88
CA PHE A 480 -4.62 -4.92 14.03
C PHE A 480 -5.99 -4.39 14.43
N ARG A 481 -6.26 -4.23 15.73
CA ARG A 481 -7.48 -3.56 16.21
C ARG A 481 -7.56 -2.11 15.72
N SER A 482 -6.46 -1.37 15.82
CA SER A 482 -6.38 0.00 15.31
C SER A 482 -6.56 0.04 13.79
N ALA A 483 -5.91 -0.87 13.06
CA ALA A 483 -5.98 -0.95 11.60
C ALA A 483 -7.41 -1.26 11.11
N ARG A 484 -8.14 -2.16 11.77
CA ARG A 484 -9.55 -2.46 11.43
C ARG A 484 -10.46 -1.24 11.57
N ARG A 485 -10.29 -0.46 12.64
CA ARG A 485 -11.08 0.77 12.87
C ARG A 485 -10.72 1.85 11.86
N LYS A 486 -9.43 2.07 11.63
CA LYS A 486 -8.92 2.96 10.58
C LYS A 486 -9.46 2.59 9.20
N ALA A 487 -9.55 1.30 8.86
CA ALA A 487 -10.14 0.85 7.61
C ALA A 487 -11.64 1.15 7.53
N ALA A 488 -12.38 0.92 8.61
CA ALA A 488 -13.81 1.24 8.67
C ALA A 488 -14.07 2.75 8.53
N ASP A 489 -13.29 3.57 9.21
CA ASP A 489 -13.42 5.03 9.15
C ASP A 489 -12.99 5.57 7.78
N ALA A 490 -11.89 5.08 7.22
CA ALA A 490 -11.46 5.45 5.86
C ALA A 490 -12.53 5.16 4.80
N LEU A 491 -13.31 4.08 4.96
CA LEU A 491 -14.42 3.76 4.07
C LEU A 491 -15.62 4.69 4.30
N ARG A 492 -16.04 4.90 5.55
CA ARG A 492 -17.18 5.77 5.90
C ARG A 492 -16.93 7.23 5.55
N ASP A 493 -15.72 7.72 5.82
CA ASP A 493 -15.27 9.08 5.53
C ASP A 493 -14.87 9.26 4.06
N GLN A 494 -14.92 8.19 3.25
CA GLN A 494 -14.56 8.19 1.83
C GLN A 494 -13.14 8.70 1.56
N SER A 495 -12.20 8.42 2.46
CA SER A 495 -10.82 8.90 2.38
C SER A 495 -10.03 8.27 1.22
N ASP A 496 -9.00 8.96 0.75
CA ASP A 496 -8.06 8.44 -0.27
C ASP A 496 -7.00 7.50 0.29
N GLN A 497 -7.13 7.07 1.55
CA GLN A 497 -6.17 6.16 2.11
C GLN A 497 -6.30 4.78 1.43
N SER A 498 -5.18 4.28 0.90
CA SER A 498 -5.09 2.90 0.46
C SER A 498 -5.19 1.95 1.64
N LEU A 499 -6.10 0.97 1.55
CA LEU A 499 -6.26 -0.09 2.54
C LEU A 499 -5.46 -1.35 2.19
N LEU A 500 -4.88 -1.42 0.98
CA LEU A 500 -4.18 -2.61 0.50
C LEU A 500 -2.98 -3.01 1.39
N PRO A 501 -2.12 -2.09 1.87
CA PRO A 501 -1.04 -2.45 2.80
C PRO A 501 -1.56 -3.02 4.13
N SER A 502 -2.66 -2.48 4.67
CA SER A 502 -3.30 -2.94 5.90
C SER A 502 -4.00 -4.30 5.70
N ILE A 503 -4.63 -4.51 4.53
CA ILE A 503 -5.24 -5.79 4.13
C ILE A 503 -4.17 -6.89 4.06
N ARG A 504 -3.04 -6.62 3.38
CA ARG A 504 -1.91 -7.56 3.32
C ARG A 504 -1.37 -7.88 4.70
N ALA A 505 -1.23 -6.86 5.56
CA ALA A 505 -0.78 -7.04 6.94
C ALA A 505 -1.75 -7.96 7.70
N ALA A 506 -3.06 -7.73 7.58
CA ALA A 506 -4.07 -8.55 8.25
C ALA A 506 -4.05 -10.01 7.78
N VAL A 507 -3.89 -10.27 6.47
CA VAL A 507 -3.81 -11.64 5.97
C VAL A 507 -2.54 -12.35 6.44
N LEU A 508 -1.39 -11.67 6.39
CA LEU A 508 -0.11 -12.24 6.86
C LEU A 508 -0.12 -12.49 8.37
N GLY A 509 -0.75 -11.60 9.14
CA GLY A 509 -0.91 -11.74 10.59
C GLY A 509 -2.06 -12.64 11.04
N GLY A 510 -2.75 -13.33 10.12
CA GLY A 510 -3.86 -14.23 10.47
C GLY A 510 -5.16 -13.53 10.95
N GLN A 511 -5.30 -12.24 10.69
CA GLN A 511 -6.40 -11.37 11.13
C GLN A 511 -7.46 -11.12 10.03
N GLN A 512 -7.39 -11.85 8.92
CA GLN A 512 -8.31 -11.69 7.79
C GLN A 512 -9.79 -11.85 8.17
N GLU A 513 -10.14 -12.77 9.08
CA GLU A 513 -11.53 -13.00 9.46
C GLU A 513 -12.13 -11.80 10.20
N ALA A 514 -11.40 -11.26 11.17
CA ALA A 514 -11.83 -10.06 11.90
C ALA A 514 -11.94 -8.84 10.98
N LEU A 515 -11.05 -8.73 9.98
CA LEU A 515 -11.14 -7.69 8.96
C LEU A 515 -12.36 -7.88 8.04
N LEU A 516 -12.61 -9.09 7.54
CA LEU A 516 -13.78 -9.41 6.72
C LEU A 516 -15.09 -9.06 7.45
N ASN A 517 -15.22 -9.43 8.72
CA ASN A 517 -16.41 -9.10 9.53
C ASN A 517 -16.60 -7.59 9.69
N THR A 518 -15.50 -6.84 9.82
CA THR A 518 -15.54 -5.37 9.89
C THR A 518 -16.02 -4.78 8.55
N LEU A 519 -15.50 -5.28 7.43
CA LEU A 519 -15.90 -4.85 6.09
C LEU A 519 -17.35 -5.21 5.78
N ASP A 520 -17.81 -6.41 6.16
CA ASP A 520 -19.21 -6.81 6.01
C ASP A 520 -20.14 -5.86 6.79
N SER A 521 -19.77 -5.48 8.02
CA SER A 521 -20.52 -4.52 8.83
C SER A 521 -20.57 -3.12 8.19
N VAL A 522 -19.45 -2.65 7.62
CA VAL A 522 -19.40 -1.37 6.90
C VAL A 522 -20.27 -1.41 5.64
N ALA A 523 -20.17 -2.47 4.84
CA ALA A 523 -20.97 -2.62 3.63
C ALA A 523 -22.47 -2.67 3.95
N ALA A 524 -22.87 -3.49 4.93
CA ALA A 524 -24.28 -3.59 5.34
C ALA A 524 -24.82 -2.27 5.91
N GLY A 525 -23.99 -1.49 6.62
CA GLY A 525 -24.34 -0.19 7.18
C GLY A 525 -24.35 0.98 6.19
N SER A 526 -23.99 0.76 4.92
CA SER A 526 -23.82 1.83 3.91
C SER A 526 -25.05 2.07 3.04
N GLY A 527 -26.25 1.76 3.53
CA GLY A 527 -27.48 1.66 2.71
C GLY A 527 -27.78 2.86 1.80
N GLU A 528 -27.51 4.09 2.24
CA GLU A 528 -27.74 5.30 1.43
C GLU A 528 -26.56 5.65 0.50
N ASN A 529 -25.36 5.13 0.77
CA ASN A 529 -24.15 5.44 0.01
C ASN A 529 -23.63 4.21 -0.74
N LEU A 530 -24.16 4.02 -1.95
CA LEU A 530 -23.79 2.93 -2.85
C LEU A 530 -22.29 2.92 -3.21
N GLY A 531 -21.63 4.09 -3.23
CA GLY A 531 -20.19 4.20 -3.48
C GLY A 531 -19.35 3.57 -2.37
N VAL A 532 -19.68 3.87 -1.11
CA VAL A 532 -19.02 3.26 0.07
C VAL A 532 -19.26 1.75 0.09
N ALA A 533 -20.50 1.32 -0.15
CA ALA A 533 -20.83 -0.11 -0.23
C ALA A 533 -20.02 -0.83 -1.32
N ALA A 534 -19.99 -0.29 -2.54
CA ALA A 534 -19.25 -0.88 -3.67
C ALA A 534 -17.73 -0.94 -3.39
N ARG A 535 -17.15 0.13 -2.84
CA ARG A 535 -15.73 0.15 -2.45
C ARG A 535 -15.44 -0.88 -1.37
N THR A 536 -16.33 -1.02 -0.38
CA THR A 536 -16.16 -1.99 0.71
C THR A 536 -16.21 -3.43 0.19
N LEU A 537 -17.13 -3.75 -0.71
CA LEU A 537 -17.18 -5.06 -1.37
C LEU A 537 -15.91 -5.33 -2.21
N ALA A 538 -15.37 -4.31 -2.88
CA ALA A 538 -14.10 -4.43 -3.59
C ALA A 538 -12.91 -4.68 -2.63
N CYS A 539 -12.89 -4.04 -1.46
CA CYS A 539 -11.89 -4.31 -0.42
C CYS A 539 -12.01 -5.75 0.14
N ILE A 540 -13.22 -6.30 0.27
CA ILE A 540 -13.41 -7.72 0.62
C ILE A 540 -12.79 -8.62 -0.45
N ALA A 541 -13.00 -8.30 -1.72
CA ALA A 541 -12.37 -9.02 -2.83
C ALA A 541 -10.83 -8.91 -2.79
N ASP A 542 -10.26 -7.78 -2.33
CA ASP A 542 -8.82 -7.62 -2.10
C ASP A 542 -8.31 -8.49 -0.95
N VAL A 543 -9.06 -8.63 0.14
CA VAL A 543 -8.74 -9.58 1.22
C VAL A 543 -8.69 -11.00 0.68
N LEU A 544 -9.71 -11.43 -0.06
CA LEU A 544 -9.76 -12.76 -0.67
C LEU A 544 -8.62 -12.99 -1.68
N GLY A 545 -8.30 -11.98 -2.48
CA GLY A 545 -7.15 -12.03 -3.39
C GLY A 545 -5.82 -12.19 -2.65
N CYS A 546 -5.63 -11.47 -1.55
CA CYS A 546 -4.43 -11.61 -0.71
C CYS A 546 -4.37 -12.99 -0.03
N MET A 547 -5.50 -13.52 0.44
CA MET A 547 -5.58 -14.87 1.02
C MET A 547 -5.21 -15.98 0.02
N ALA A 548 -5.53 -15.80 -1.27
CA ALA A 548 -5.17 -16.76 -2.31
C ALA A 548 -3.64 -16.84 -2.50
N GLY A 549 -2.94 -15.72 -2.27
CA GLY A 549 -1.51 -15.54 -2.52
C GLY A 549 -1.22 -15.06 -3.95
N GLU A 550 -0.15 -14.28 -4.12
CA GLU A 550 0.20 -13.70 -5.43
C GLU A 550 0.44 -14.79 -6.49
N GLY A 551 -0.17 -14.61 -7.66
CA GLY A 551 -0.06 -15.56 -8.79
C GLY A 551 -0.76 -16.91 -8.58
N ARG A 552 -1.40 -17.14 -7.43
CA ARG A 552 -2.14 -18.37 -7.11
C ARG A 552 -3.63 -18.20 -7.40
N GLY A 553 -4.33 -19.29 -7.71
CA GLY A 553 -5.79 -19.28 -7.91
C GLY A 553 -6.29 -18.74 -9.26
N GLY A 554 -5.40 -18.27 -10.13
CA GLY A 554 -5.72 -17.79 -11.48
C GLY A 554 -6.07 -16.29 -11.54
N LEU A 555 -6.64 -15.86 -12.67
CA LEU A 555 -6.94 -14.45 -12.90
C LEU A 555 -8.15 -13.99 -12.07
N ARG A 556 -8.11 -12.78 -11.50
CA ARG A 556 -9.30 -12.17 -10.88
C ARG A 556 -10.25 -11.53 -11.91
N SER A 557 -9.92 -11.59 -13.19
CA SER A 557 -10.83 -11.25 -14.28
C SER A 557 -11.69 -12.46 -14.68
N GLY A 558 -12.95 -12.22 -15.05
CA GLY A 558 -13.87 -13.26 -15.53
C GLY A 558 -15.34 -13.04 -15.12
N PRO A 559 -16.25 -13.91 -15.58
CA PRO A 559 -17.67 -13.85 -15.23
C PRO A 559 -17.91 -14.24 -13.77
N ALA A 560 -18.95 -13.65 -13.17
CA ALA A 560 -19.36 -13.83 -11.78
C ALA A 560 -20.81 -14.33 -11.68
N ALA A 561 -21.17 -15.34 -12.49
CA ALA A 561 -22.56 -15.78 -12.69
C ALA A 561 -22.87 -17.19 -12.13
N ASN A 562 -22.08 -17.69 -11.17
CA ASN A 562 -22.36 -18.96 -10.53
C ASN A 562 -23.72 -18.92 -9.78
N PRO A 563 -24.65 -19.85 -10.05
CA PRO A 563 -26.01 -19.85 -9.50
C PRO A 563 -26.10 -19.80 -7.97
N VAL A 564 -25.11 -20.33 -7.25
CA VAL A 564 -25.13 -20.34 -5.78
C VAL A 564 -25.05 -18.93 -5.16
N TRP A 565 -24.60 -17.94 -5.94
CA TRP A 565 -24.54 -16.54 -5.51
C TRP A 565 -25.80 -15.75 -5.93
N ALA A 566 -26.70 -16.33 -6.74
CA ALA A 566 -27.81 -15.62 -7.37
C ALA A 566 -28.76 -14.95 -6.35
N THR A 567 -29.00 -15.60 -5.20
CA THR A 567 -29.81 -15.01 -4.11
C THR A 567 -29.25 -13.68 -3.63
N ALA A 568 -27.92 -13.61 -3.42
CA ALA A 568 -27.28 -12.38 -2.97
C ALA A 568 -27.38 -11.27 -4.02
N PHE A 569 -27.20 -11.60 -5.31
CA PHE A 569 -27.36 -10.64 -6.41
C PHE A 569 -28.81 -10.15 -6.51
N SER A 570 -29.81 -11.02 -6.36
CA SER A 570 -31.23 -10.62 -6.36
C SER A 570 -31.54 -9.62 -5.24
N LEU A 571 -30.97 -9.81 -4.05
CA LEU A 571 -31.16 -8.88 -2.93
C LEU A 571 -30.50 -7.51 -3.22
N LEU A 572 -29.33 -7.50 -3.86
CA LEU A 572 -28.70 -6.24 -4.32
C LEU A 572 -29.57 -5.50 -5.34
N GLU A 573 -30.18 -6.21 -6.29
CA GLU A 573 -31.11 -5.62 -7.28
C GLU A 573 -32.33 -4.98 -6.61
N GLN A 574 -32.82 -5.61 -5.54
CA GLN A 574 -33.93 -5.11 -4.71
C GLN A 574 -33.51 -3.99 -3.75
N ARG A 575 -32.23 -3.61 -3.73
CA ARG A 575 -31.63 -2.62 -2.81
C ARG A 575 -31.71 -3.00 -1.32
N ASP A 576 -31.84 -4.29 -1.02
CA ASP A 576 -31.70 -4.81 0.35
C ASP A 576 -30.23 -5.13 0.63
N LEU A 577 -29.46 -4.08 0.92
CA LEU A 577 -28.01 -4.19 1.12
C LEU A 577 -27.61 -5.03 2.34
N PRO A 578 -28.24 -4.89 3.54
CA PRO A 578 -27.90 -5.73 4.68
C PRO A 578 -28.10 -7.21 4.42
N ALA A 579 -29.25 -7.62 3.86
CA ALA A 579 -29.52 -9.02 3.56
C ALA A 579 -28.60 -9.55 2.46
N ALA A 580 -28.32 -8.74 1.44
CA ALA A 580 -27.38 -9.09 0.38
C ALA A 580 -25.97 -9.37 0.90
N VAL A 581 -25.42 -8.48 1.75
CA VAL A 581 -24.08 -8.65 2.34
C VAL A 581 -24.03 -9.89 3.22
N GLN A 582 -25.08 -10.16 4.00
CA GLN A 582 -25.17 -11.38 4.80
C GLN A 582 -25.17 -12.64 3.90
N ALA A 583 -25.92 -12.63 2.80
CA ALA A 583 -25.96 -13.74 1.85
C ALA A 583 -24.59 -13.94 1.15
N LEU A 584 -23.91 -12.86 0.77
CA LEU A 584 -22.54 -12.91 0.24
C LEU A 584 -21.57 -13.53 1.25
N ALA A 585 -21.61 -13.07 2.51
CA ALA A 585 -20.73 -13.55 3.57
C ALA A 585 -20.97 -15.03 3.90
N HIS A 586 -22.24 -15.47 3.93
CA HIS A 586 -22.58 -16.88 4.12
C HIS A 586 -22.01 -17.74 3.00
N GLN A 587 -22.21 -17.33 1.74
CA GLN A 587 -21.72 -18.09 0.59
C GLN A 587 -20.19 -18.10 0.52
N ARG A 588 -19.53 -17.00 0.91
CA ARG A 588 -18.06 -16.88 0.98
C ARG A 588 -17.42 -17.96 1.82
N GLN A 589 -18.02 -18.37 2.94
CA GLN A 589 -17.45 -19.39 3.84
C GLN A 589 -17.21 -20.73 3.13
N CYS A 590 -18.05 -21.07 2.15
CA CYS A 590 -17.92 -22.30 1.37
C CYS A 590 -16.77 -22.25 0.34
N TRP A 591 -16.08 -21.12 0.18
CA TRP A 591 -15.09 -20.85 -0.88
C TRP A 591 -13.69 -20.51 -0.35
N LEU A 592 -13.46 -20.59 0.98
CA LEU A 592 -12.18 -20.19 1.58
C LEU A 592 -11.09 -21.28 1.55
N SER A 593 -11.43 -22.52 1.17
CA SER A 593 -10.55 -23.68 1.35
C SER A 593 -9.39 -23.77 0.36
N ARG A 594 -9.47 -23.11 -0.80
CA ARG A 594 -8.48 -23.21 -1.88
C ARG A 594 -8.25 -21.87 -2.57
N PRO A 595 -7.02 -21.57 -3.03
CA PRO A 595 -6.70 -20.32 -3.75
C PRO A 595 -7.61 -20.03 -4.95
N ASP A 596 -7.97 -21.05 -5.75
CA ASP A 596 -8.83 -20.84 -6.91
C ASP A 596 -10.29 -20.51 -6.54
N LEU A 597 -10.78 -21.02 -5.41
CA LEU A 597 -12.10 -20.66 -4.89
C LEU A 597 -12.09 -19.25 -4.30
N LEU A 598 -11.03 -18.85 -3.59
CA LEU A 598 -10.84 -17.49 -3.07
C LEU A 598 -10.89 -16.45 -4.20
N VAL A 599 -10.15 -16.68 -5.29
CA VAL A 599 -10.15 -15.78 -6.45
C VAL A 599 -11.53 -15.73 -7.13
N ARG A 600 -12.23 -16.86 -7.25
CA ARG A 600 -13.59 -16.88 -7.80
C ARG A 600 -14.60 -16.16 -6.91
N ALA A 601 -14.51 -16.32 -5.59
CA ALA A 601 -15.32 -15.56 -4.64
C ALA A 601 -15.04 -14.06 -4.74
N ALA A 602 -13.77 -13.66 -4.88
CA ALA A 602 -13.40 -12.26 -5.13
C ALA A 602 -14.08 -11.67 -6.38
N ARG A 603 -14.18 -12.45 -7.47
CA ARG A 603 -14.94 -12.02 -8.68
C ARG A 603 -16.42 -11.77 -8.39
N HIS A 604 -17.04 -12.56 -7.51
CA HIS A 604 -18.44 -12.35 -7.10
C HIS A 604 -18.62 -11.09 -6.28
N TYR A 605 -17.69 -10.78 -5.37
CA TYR A 605 -17.69 -9.52 -4.64
C TYR A 605 -17.49 -8.30 -5.55
N GLU A 606 -16.60 -8.40 -6.56
CA GLU A 606 -16.47 -7.35 -7.59
C GLU A 606 -17.76 -7.20 -8.41
N GLY A 607 -18.39 -8.32 -8.81
CA GLY A 607 -19.67 -8.30 -9.51
C GLY A 607 -20.79 -7.67 -8.67
N ALA A 608 -20.83 -7.94 -7.36
CA ALA A 608 -21.76 -7.30 -6.44
C ALA A 608 -21.53 -5.79 -6.35
N GLY A 609 -20.27 -5.35 -6.28
CA GLY A 609 -19.91 -3.93 -6.37
C GLY A 609 -20.35 -3.29 -7.70
N GLN A 610 -20.25 -4.01 -8.82
CA GLN A 610 -20.73 -3.54 -10.13
C GLN A 610 -22.25 -3.34 -10.18
N VAL A 611 -23.05 -4.18 -9.50
CA VAL A 611 -24.50 -3.97 -9.39
C VAL A 611 -24.81 -2.64 -8.69
N LEU A 612 -24.14 -2.35 -7.58
CA LEU A 612 -24.32 -1.10 -6.83
C LEU A 612 -23.85 0.11 -7.63
N LEU A 613 -22.71 -0.01 -8.31
CA LEU A 613 -22.18 1.03 -9.20
C LEU A 613 -23.16 1.35 -10.33
N ARG A 614 -23.72 0.31 -10.96
CA ARG A 614 -24.73 0.44 -12.01
C ARG A 614 -25.97 1.18 -11.50
N GLN A 615 -26.50 0.81 -10.34
CA GLN A 615 -27.65 1.48 -9.74
C GLN A 615 -27.38 2.96 -9.43
N ALA A 616 -26.16 3.29 -9.00
CA ALA A 616 -25.75 4.68 -8.80
C ALA A 616 -25.76 5.46 -10.12
N VAL A 617 -25.18 4.90 -11.19
CA VAL A 617 -25.12 5.56 -12.51
C VAL A 617 -26.50 5.66 -13.18
N MET A 618 -27.39 4.67 -12.99
CA MET A 618 -28.77 4.70 -13.48
C MET A 618 -29.55 5.91 -12.98
N SER A 619 -29.14 6.52 -11.86
CA SER A 619 -29.72 7.78 -11.40
C SER A 619 -29.60 8.91 -12.41
N ALA A 620 -28.71 8.85 -13.40
CA ALA A 620 -28.59 9.83 -14.49
C ALA A 620 -29.86 9.92 -15.37
N GLN A 621 -30.73 8.91 -15.35
CA GLN A 621 -31.97 8.89 -16.14
C GLN A 621 -32.87 10.11 -15.87
N ARG A 622 -32.81 10.72 -14.68
CA ARG A 622 -33.61 11.92 -14.34
C ARG A 622 -33.21 13.17 -15.11
N PHE A 623 -32.06 13.15 -15.80
CA PHE A 623 -31.66 14.20 -16.75
C PHE A 623 -32.06 13.88 -18.19
N ALA A 624 -32.55 12.66 -18.47
CA ALA A 624 -33.05 12.30 -19.79
C ALA A 624 -34.52 12.73 -19.92
N SER A 625 -34.79 13.67 -20.81
CA SER A 625 -36.15 14.11 -21.14
C SER A 625 -36.42 13.95 -22.64
N VAL A 626 -37.68 13.71 -22.99
CA VAL A 626 -38.11 13.55 -24.38
C VAL A 626 -39.34 14.42 -24.57
N GLY A 627 -39.32 15.28 -25.59
CA GLY A 627 -40.45 16.14 -25.95
C GLY A 627 -41.40 15.47 -26.93
N GLN A 628 -42.49 16.17 -27.26
CA GLN A 628 -43.49 15.72 -28.22
C GLN A 628 -43.28 16.43 -29.56
N GLY A 629 -43.38 15.68 -30.65
CA GLY A 629 -43.30 16.17 -32.03
C GLY A 629 -44.28 15.43 -32.95
N ASP A 630 -44.13 15.64 -34.25
CA ASP A 630 -45.01 15.02 -35.24
C ASP A 630 -44.63 13.56 -35.51
N MET A 631 -45.61 12.68 -35.48
CA MET A 631 -45.40 11.26 -35.72
C MET A 631 -45.24 10.98 -37.23
N PRO A 632 -44.10 10.45 -37.71
CA PRO A 632 -43.87 10.21 -39.13
C PRO A 632 -44.88 9.20 -39.71
N PRO A 633 -45.23 9.27 -41.01
CA PRO A 633 -46.15 8.33 -41.64
C PRO A 633 -45.75 6.85 -41.44
N MET A 634 -46.74 5.96 -41.38
CA MET A 634 -46.50 4.51 -41.28
C MET A 634 -45.60 4.05 -42.45
N GLY A 635 -44.57 3.26 -42.14
CA GLY A 635 -43.58 2.78 -43.13
C GLY A 635 -42.45 3.75 -43.47
N ALA A 636 -42.50 5.01 -43.00
CA ALA A 636 -41.44 5.99 -43.25
C ALA A 636 -40.19 5.70 -42.40
N TRP A 637 -39.03 5.63 -43.04
CA TRP A 637 -37.74 5.49 -42.37
C TRP A 637 -37.30 6.80 -41.74
N GLN A 638 -36.86 6.74 -40.48
CA GLN A 638 -36.13 7.79 -39.79
C GLN A 638 -34.70 7.32 -39.60
N GLU A 639 -33.74 8.04 -40.16
CA GLU A 639 -32.36 7.61 -40.27
C GLU A 639 -31.42 8.57 -39.54
N VAL A 640 -30.49 8.02 -38.77
CA VAL A 640 -29.53 8.76 -37.95
C VAL A 640 -28.14 8.20 -38.22
N GLU A 641 -27.22 9.07 -38.62
CA GLU A 641 -25.79 8.75 -38.79
C GLU A 641 -24.93 9.61 -37.87
N CYS A 642 -24.01 8.95 -37.17
CA CYS A 642 -23.13 9.54 -36.17
C CYS A 642 -21.64 9.41 -36.58
N PRO A 643 -20.83 10.45 -36.32
CA PRO A 643 -19.38 10.34 -36.42
C PRO A 643 -18.82 9.38 -35.36
N ALA A 644 -17.57 8.95 -35.55
CA ALA A 644 -16.80 8.31 -34.51
C ALA A 644 -16.24 9.36 -33.53
N ARG A 645 -15.50 8.95 -32.49
CA ARG A 645 -14.89 9.88 -31.53
C ARG A 645 -13.42 9.59 -31.24
N LEU A 646 -12.67 10.63 -30.88
CA LEU A 646 -11.32 10.55 -30.30
C LEU A 646 -11.25 11.40 -29.03
N ASP A 647 -10.58 10.89 -28.01
CA ASP A 647 -10.32 11.63 -26.78
C ASP A 647 -8.93 12.26 -26.89
N LEU A 648 -8.86 13.59 -26.91
CA LEU A 648 -7.59 14.32 -26.96
C LEU A 648 -6.92 14.35 -25.57
N SER A 649 -7.72 14.41 -24.51
CA SER A 649 -7.27 14.33 -23.12
C SER A 649 -8.41 13.92 -22.18
N GLY A 650 -8.07 13.35 -21.02
CA GLY A 650 -8.99 13.18 -19.88
C GLY A 650 -9.71 11.84 -19.76
N GLY A 651 -9.63 10.97 -20.77
CA GLY A 651 -10.25 9.65 -20.71
C GLY A 651 -9.80 8.83 -19.50
N TRP A 652 -10.73 8.04 -18.94
CA TRP A 652 -10.71 7.41 -17.61
C TRP A 652 -11.18 8.29 -16.45
N SER A 653 -11.07 9.62 -16.51
CA SER A 653 -11.71 10.48 -15.50
C SER A 653 -13.24 10.46 -15.59
N ASP A 654 -13.77 10.06 -16.74
CA ASP A 654 -15.18 9.89 -17.08
C ASP A 654 -15.79 8.55 -16.62
N THR A 655 -14.96 7.66 -16.07
CA THR A 655 -15.37 6.31 -15.69
C THR A 655 -15.92 6.27 -14.25
N PRO A 656 -17.17 5.82 -14.01
CA PRO A 656 -17.67 5.54 -12.67
C PRO A 656 -16.88 4.40 -11.99
N PRO A 657 -16.60 4.47 -10.67
CA PRO A 657 -17.04 5.50 -9.72
C PRO A 657 -16.19 6.77 -9.72
N ILE A 658 -15.06 6.79 -10.42
CA ILE A 658 -14.08 7.90 -10.41
C ILE A 658 -14.77 9.24 -10.62
N THR A 659 -15.62 9.33 -11.64
CA THR A 659 -16.33 10.56 -12.00
C THR A 659 -17.24 11.08 -10.90
N PHE A 660 -18.11 10.25 -10.31
CA PHE A 660 -19.04 10.79 -9.31
C PHE A 660 -18.36 10.99 -7.94
N GLU A 661 -17.16 10.43 -7.72
CA GLU A 661 -16.38 10.65 -6.49
C GLU A 661 -15.45 11.89 -6.59
N ARG A 662 -14.87 12.16 -7.77
CA ARG A 662 -13.88 13.24 -7.97
C ARG A 662 -14.22 14.27 -9.03
N GLY A 663 -15.31 14.07 -9.75
CA GLY A 663 -15.54 14.74 -11.02
C GLY A 663 -14.73 14.11 -12.15
N GLY A 664 -15.05 14.50 -13.37
CA GLY A 664 -14.35 14.06 -14.57
C GLY A 664 -14.38 15.15 -15.62
N ALA A 665 -13.38 15.16 -16.49
CA ALA A 665 -13.30 16.08 -17.61
C ALA A 665 -12.68 15.35 -18.81
N VAL A 666 -13.24 15.55 -20.00
CA VAL A 666 -12.70 14.98 -21.24
C VAL A 666 -12.78 16.03 -22.35
N VAL A 667 -11.66 16.29 -23.01
CA VAL A 667 -11.65 16.98 -24.31
C VAL A 667 -11.71 15.91 -25.39
N ASN A 668 -12.77 15.91 -26.18
CA ASN A 668 -12.94 14.95 -27.28
C ASN A 668 -13.33 15.65 -28.59
N VAL A 669 -13.15 14.92 -29.68
CA VAL A 669 -13.47 15.39 -31.04
C VAL A 669 -14.30 14.32 -31.75
N ALA A 670 -15.36 14.78 -32.42
CA ALA A 670 -16.16 13.97 -33.32
C ALA A 670 -15.43 13.85 -34.67
N VAL A 671 -15.30 12.64 -35.22
CA VAL A 671 -14.50 12.38 -36.41
C VAL A 671 -15.28 11.61 -37.48
N LYS A 672 -15.25 12.10 -38.72
CA LYS A 672 -15.56 11.25 -39.88
C LYS A 672 -14.36 10.35 -40.15
N VAL A 673 -14.64 9.09 -40.50
CA VAL A 673 -13.62 8.14 -40.91
C VAL A 673 -13.73 7.98 -42.42
N ASP A 674 -12.67 8.35 -43.13
CA ASP A 674 -12.62 8.34 -44.61
C ASP A 674 -13.77 9.14 -45.26
N GLY A 675 -14.19 10.22 -44.60
CA GLY A 675 -15.23 11.13 -45.08
C GLY A 675 -16.67 10.71 -44.75
N SER A 676 -16.88 9.52 -44.16
CA SER A 676 -18.21 9.01 -43.80
C SER A 676 -18.46 9.08 -42.29
N ARG A 677 -19.74 9.16 -41.91
CA ARG A 677 -20.22 8.93 -40.53
C ARG A 677 -20.44 7.41 -40.39
N PRO A 678 -19.53 6.69 -39.73
CA PRO A 678 -19.46 5.24 -39.91
C PRO A 678 -20.44 4.45 -39.05
N ILE A 679 -21.22 5.11 -38.20
CA ILE A 679 -22.13 4.48 -37.23
C ILE A 679 -23.53 5.02 -37.51
N GLY A 680 -24.52 4.15 -37.63
CA GLY A 680 -25.88 4.62 -37.91
C GLY A 680 -26.97 3.63 -37.53
N ALA A 681 -28.19 4.16 -37.50
CA ALA A 681 -29.40 3.41 -37.25
C ALA A 681 -30.58 4.01 -38.01
N ARG A 682 -31.57 3.18 -38.33
CA ARG A 682 -32.85 3.64 -38.86
C ARG A 682 -34.02 2.90 -38.23
N ALA A 683 -35.14 3.58 -38.08
CA ALA A 683 -36.37 3.00 -37.54
C ALA A 683 -37.58 3.39 -38.39
N ARG A 684 -38.54 2.47 -38.55
CA ARG A 684 -39.85 2.75 -39.15
C ARG A 684 -40.96 2.03 -38.39
N ARG A 685 -42.15 2.62 -38.39
CA ARG A 685 -43.38 1.96 -37.92
C ARG A 685 -43.88 0.97 -38.98
N ILE A 686 -44.31 -0.21 -38.55
CA ILE A 686 -44.88 -1.27 -39.42
C ILE A 686 -46.30 -1.63 -38.95
N ARG A 687 -47.11 -2.22 -39.82
CA ARG A 687 -48.51 -2.55 -39.49
C ARG A 687 -48.61 -3.76 -38.55
N GLU A 688 -47.72 -4.73 -38.75
CA GLU A 688 -47.65 -5.94 -37.94
C GLU A 688 -47.22 -5.57 -36.52
N PRO A 689 -47.95 -5.98 -35.47
CA PRO A 689 -47.67 -5.58 -34.09
C PRO A 689 -46.52 -6.39 -33.47
N ARG A 690 -45.34 -6.31 -34.09
CA ARG A 690 -44.10 -7.00 -33.70
C ARG A 690 -42.91 -6.05 -33.77
N LEU A 691 -41.79 -6.45 -33.17
CA LEU A 691 -40.51 -5.78 -33.34
C LEU A 691 -39.62 -6.59 -34.29
N LEU A 692 -39.11 -5.94 -35.34
CA LEU A 692 -38.11 -6.52 -36.24
C LEU A 692 -36.78 -5.80 -36.02
N LEU A 693 -35.82 -6.49 -35.43
CA LEU A 693 -34.52 -5.96 -35.03
C LEU A 693 -33.43 -6.49 -35.96
N VAL A 694 -32.75 -5.61 -36.68
CA VAL A 694 -31.74 -5.97 -37.69
C VAL A 694 -30.41 -5.33 -37.32
N SER A 695 -29.36 -6.14 -37.22
CA SER A 695 -27.99 -5.67 -36.97
C SER A 695 -27.07 -6.07 -38.13
N SER A 696 -26.43 -5.08 -38.76
CA SER A 696 -25.61 -5.25 -39.95
C SER A 696 -24.15 -4.87 -39.71
N SER A 697 -23.23 -5.67 -40.23
CA SER A 697 -21.78 -5.49 -40.01
C SER A 697 -21.09 -4.62 -41.07
N ARG A 698 -21.75 -4.27 -42.19
CA ARG A 698 -21.19 -3.42 -43.28
C ARG A 698 -22.26 -2.58 -44.00
N GLY A 699 -22.94 -1.70 -43.27
CA GLY A 699 -23.93 -0.76 -43.81
C GLY A 699 -25.34 -1.34 -43.97
N PRO A 700 -26.35 -0.50 -44.32
CA PRO A 700 -27.76 -0.86 -44.31
C PRO A 700 -28.16 -1.92 -45.36
N ASP A 701 -27.44 -2.01 -46.49
CA ASP A 701 -27.75 -2.93 -47.60
C ASP A 701 -26.86 -4.20 -47.59
N CYS A 702 -26.24 -4.51 -46.46
CA CYS A 702 -25.35 -5.66 -46.35
C CYS A 702 -26.13 -6.99 -46.37
N ARG A 703 -25.66 -7.95 -47.18
CA ARG A 703 -26.21 -9.33 -47.22
C ARG A 703 -25.99 -10.14 -45.93
N VAL A 704 -25.12 -9.69 -45.04
CA VAL A 704 -24.80 -10.35 -43.76
C VAL A 704 -25.37 -9.50 -42.62
N SER A 705 -26.67 -9.66 -42.38
CA SER A 705 -27.43 -9.09 -41.28
C SER A 705 -27.89 -10.19 -40.33
N THR A 706 -27.97 -9.87 -39.04
CA THR A 706 -28.67 -10.71 -38.05
C THR A 706 -30.05 -10.12 -37.83
N GLU A 707 -31.08 -10.91 -38.10
CA GLU A 707 -32.48 -10.53 -37.88
C GLU A 707 -33.00 -11.21 -36.61
N THR A 708 -33.67 -10.44 -35.75
CA THR A 708 -34.30 -10.91 -34.53
C THR A 708 -35.72 -10.37 -34.50
N VAL A 709 -36.70 -11.28 -34.47
CA VAL A 709 -38.11 -10.92 -34.40
C VAL A 709 -38.58 -11.13 -32.96
N CYS A 710 -39.22 -10.11 -32.38
CA CYS A 710 -39.87 -10.21 -31.07
C CYS A 710 -41.38 -10.05 -31.23
N GLU A 711 -42.13 -11.08 -30.86
CA GLU A 711 -43.60 -11.13 -30.94
C GLU A 711 -44.23 -11.17 -29.54
N THR A 712 -43.47 -11.60 -28.53
CA THR A 712 -43.87 -11.68 -27.13
C THR A 712 -42.96 -10.84 -26.24
N LEU A 713 -43.40 -10.55 -25.01
CA LEU A 713 -42.54 -9.89 -24.02
C LEU A 713 -41.36 -10.79 -23.59
N GLN A 714 -41.50 -12.11 -23.66
CA GLN A 714 -40.45 -13.06 -23.31
C GLN A 714 -39.22 -12.92 -24.22
N ASP A 715 -39.44 -12.55 -25.48
CA ASP A 715 -38.36 -12.30 -26.46
C ASP A 715 -37.45 -11.12 -26.06
N LEU A 716 -37.86 -10.31 -25.08
CA LEU A 716 -37.11 -9.18 -24.53
C LEU A 716 -36.44 -9.48 -23.18
N GLU A 717 -36.63 -10.66 -22.57
CA GLU A 717 -36.09 -10.98 -21.24
C GLU A 717 -34.56 -10.89 -21.16
N ASP A 718 -33.87 -11.26 -22.24
CA ASP A 718 -32.42 -11.26 -22.36
C ASP A 718 -31.82 -9.88 -22.74
N HIS A 719 -32.62 -8.81 -22.72
CA HIS A 719 -32.15 -7.45 -23.04
C HIS A 719 -30.98 -7.00 -22.17
N CYS A 720 -30.81 -7.55 -20.95
CA CYS A 720 -29.70 -7.24 -20.06
C CYS A 720 -28.44 -8.11 -20.29
N GLN A 721 -28.45 -9.01 -21.29
CA GLN A 721 -27.35 -9.91 -21.64
C GLN A 721 -26.63 -9.37 -22.90
N PRO A 722 -25.44 -8.75 -22.79
CA PRO A 722 -24.75 -8.12 -23.93
C PRO A 722 -24.47 -9.04 -25.13
N HIS A 723 -24.41 -10.34 -24.90
CA HIS A 723 -24.11 -11.35 -25.91
C HIS A 723 -25.35 -11.94 -26.58
N ALA A 724 -26.55 -11.58 -26.10
CA ALA A 724 -27.79 -12.05 -26.69
C ALA A 724 -28.04 -11.41 -28.07
N PRO A 725 -28.64 -12.15 -29.02
CA PRO A 725 -29.00 -11.61 -30.33
C PRO A 725 -29.87 -10.35 -30.20
N GLY A 726 -29.45 -9.25 -30.82
CA GLY A 726 -30.19 -7.99 -30.79
C GLY A 726 -30.25 -7.30 -29.41
N ALA A 727 -29.44 -7.70 -28.42
CA ALA A 727 -29.52 -7.18 -27.04
C ALA A 727 -29.57 -5.65 -26.94
N LEU A 728 -28.69 -4.95 -27.69
CA LEU A 728 -28.70 -3.48 -27.75
C LEU A 728 -30.06 -2.94 -28.22
N LEU A 729 -30.60 -3.50 -29.31
CA LEU A 729 -31.88 -3.06 -29.86
C LEU A 729 -33.04 -3.37 -28.90
N LYS A 730 -33.04 -4.55 -28.26
CA LYS A 730 -34.01 -4.92 -27.22
C LYS A 730 -33.97 -3.96 -26.04
N ALA A 731 -32.76 -3.62 -25.56
CA ALA A 731 -32.59 -2.65 -24.47
C ALA A 731 -33.06 -1.25 -24.88
N VAL A 732 -32.83 -0.80 -26.13
CA VAL A 732 -33.40 0.45 -26.63
C VAL A 732 -34.93 0.40 -26.61
N CYS A 733 -35.56 -0.71 -27.01
CA CYS A 733 -37.02 -0.84 -26.96
C CYS A 733 -37.56 -0.65 -25.53
N VAL A 734 -36.87 -1.18 -24.52
CA VAL A 734 -37.24 -1.03 -23.10
C VAL A 734 -36.93 0.38 -22.59
N CYS A 735 -35.69 0.84 -22.73
CA CYS A 735 -35.20 2.11 -22.17
C CYS A 735 -35.84 3.34 -22.82
N SER A 736 -36.19 3.27 -24.12
CA SER A 736 -36.87 4.37 -24.80
C SER A 736 -38.36 4.44 -24.46
N GLY A 737 -38.92 3.51 -23.69
CA GLY A 737 -40.35 3.42 -23.40
C GLY A 737 -41.21 2.98 -24.60
N LEU A 738 -40.59 2.49 -25.68
CA LEU A 738 -41.30 1.87 -26.79
C LEU A 738 -42.15 0.69 -26.29
N VAL A 739 -41.57 -0.09 -25.38
CA VAL A 739 -42.22 -1.20 -24.66
C VAL A 739 -42.05 -1.00 -23.16
N SER A 740 -43.11 -1.22 -22.39
CA SER A 740 -43.02 -1.31 -20.93
C SER A 740 -42.68 -2.75 -20.53
N PHE A 741 -41.53 -2.94 -19.89
CA PHE A 741 -41.04 -4.24 -19.43
C PHE A 741 -40.46 -4.12 -18.00
N PRO A 742 -40.82 -5.02 -17.06
CA PRO A 742 -41.84 -6.07 -17.19
C PRO A 742 -43.26 -5.48 -17.23
N SER A 743 -44.21 -6.20 -17.83
CA SER A 743 -45.62 -5.80 -17.91
C SER A 743 -46.54 -7.01 -18.04
N GLN A 744 -47.77 -6.90 -17.54
CA GLN A 744 -48.83 -7.90 -17.73
C GLN A 744 -49.50 -7.78 -19.11
N GLN A 745 -49.36 -6.62 -19.76
CA GLN A 745 -49.97 -6.36 -21.06
C GLN A 745 -49.10 -6.97 -22.19
N PRO A 746 -49.65 -7.80 -23.09
CA PRO A 746 -48.90 -8.42 -24.19
C PRO A 746 -48.20 -7.41 -25.10
N LEU A 747 -47.04 -7.79 -25.67
CA LEU A 747 -46.24 -6.92 -26.53
C LEU A 747 -47.06 -6.33 -27.69
N ALA A 748 -47.79 -7.17 -28.43
CA ALA A 748 -48.60 -6.75 -29.56
C ALA A 748 -49.66 -5.69 -29.17
N GLU A 749 -50.27 -5.82 -27.99
CA GLU A 749 -51.27 -4.87 -27.51
C GLU A 749 -50.64 -3.52 -27.14
N GLN A 750 -49.49 -3.54 -26.47
CA GLN A 750 -48.72 -2.32 -26.17
C GLN A 750 -48.36 -1.56 -27.46
N LEU A 751 -47.91 -2.28 -28.48
CA LEU A 751 -47.51 -1.71 -29.77
C LEU A 751 -48.70 -1.12 -30.54
N LEU A 752 -49.83 -1.85 -30.62
CA LEU A 752 -51.05 -1.36 -31.27
C LEU A 752 -51.62 -0.12 -30.59
N GLN A 753 -51.73 -0.13 -29.26
CA GLN A 753 -52.34 0.98 -28.52
C GLN A 753 -51.50 2.26 -28.54
N ARG A 754 -50.17 2.13 -28.43
CA ARG A 754 -49.29 3.31 -28.34
C ARG A 754 -48.87 3.83 -29.70
N TRP A 755 -48.66 2.94 -30.67
CA TRP A 755 -47.97 3.28 -31.92
C TRP A 755 -48.75 2.91 -33.20
N ALA A 756 -49.96 2.36 -33.05
CA ALA A 756 -50.84 1.89 -34.13
C ALA A 756 -50.25 0.75 -34.99
N GLY A 757 -49.26 0.04 -34.47
CA GLY A 757 -48.52 -1.01 -35.18
C GLY A 757 -47.19 -1.34 -34.48
N GLY A 758 -46.38 -2.20 -35.11
CA GLY A 758 -45.05 -2.56 -34.63
C GLY A 758 -43.95 -1.62 -35.09
N MET A 759 -42.70 -2.05 -34.90
CA MET A 759 -41.51 -1.26 -35.26
C MET A 759 -40.44 -2.13 -35.92
N GLU A 760 -39.77 -1.59 -36.92
CA GLU A 760 -38.58 -2.19 -37.52
C GLU A 760 -37.37 -1.29 -37.25
N LEU A 761 -36.33 -1.84 -36.65
CA LEU A 761 -35.12 -1.14 -36.21
C LEU A 761 -33.89 -1.77 -36.87
N HIS A 762 -33.09 -0.97 -37.57
CA HIS A 762 -31.84 -1.40 -38.19
C HIS A 762 -30.67 -0.64 -37.57
N SER A 763 -29.56 -1.32 -37.31
CA SER A 763 -28.31 -0.72 -36.82
C SER A 763 -27.11 -1.20 -37.63
N TRP A 764 -26.12 -0.33 -37.83
CA TRP A 764 -24.88 -0.68 -38.53
C TRP A 764 -23.66 0.06 -38.00
N SER A 765 -22.49 -0.54 -38.20
CA SER A 765 -21.21 0.14 -38.07
C SER A 765 -20.24 -0.30 -39.17
N LEU A 766 -19.55 0.67 -39.78
CA LEU A 766 -18.44 0.44 -40.70
C LEU A 766 -17.10 0.22 -39.97
N LEU A 767 -17.09 0.38 -38.64
CA LEU A 767 -15.90 0.20 -37.80
C LEU A 767 -15.85 -1.22 -37.23
N PRO A 768 -14.66 -1.81 -37.08
CA PRO A 768 -14.53 -3.10 -36.42
C PRO A 768 -14.93 -3.02 -34.94
N HIS A 769 -15.46 -4.12 -34.41
CA HIS A 769 -15.69 -4.26 -32.97
C HIS A 769 -14.36 -4.12 -32.22
N GLY A 770 -14.35 -3.35 -31.13
CA GLY A 770 -13.13 -3.07 -30.38
C GLY A 770 -12.17 -2.09 -31.10
N SER A 771 -12.68 -1.22 -31.97
CA SER A 771 -11.93 -0.14 -32.63
C SER A 771 -11.33 0.87 -31.64
N GLY A 772 -11.92 1.01 -30.45
CA GLY A 772 -11.59 2.06 -29.48
C GLY A 772 -12.23 3.42 -29.80
N LEU A 773 -13.11 3.50 -30.80
CA LEU A 773 -13.71 4.75 -31.28
C LEU A 773 -15.13 5.00 -30.73
N GLY A 774 -15.48 4.41 -29.58
CA GLY A 774 -16.79 4.59 -28.93
C GLY A 774 -17.98 3.95 -29.64
N THR A 775 -17.76 2.99 -30.54
CA THR A 775 -18.78 2.46 -31.46
C THR A 775 -20.07 2.01 -30.76
N SER A 776 -19.97 1.29 -29.64
CA SER A 776 -21.14 0.74 -28.94
C SER A 776 -22.06 1.81 -28.35
N SER A 777 -21.50 2.77 -27.61
CA SER A 777 -22.27 3.85 -26.96
C SER A 777 -22.87 4.81 -27.98
N ILE A 778 -22.11 5.12 -29.05
CA ILE A 778 -22.59 5.98 -30.14
C ILE A 778 -23.74 5.29 -30.88
N LEU A 779 -23.62 3.97 -31.13
CA LEU A 779 -24.68 3.20 -31.77
C LEU A 779 -25.95 3.16 -30.90
N ALA A 780 -25.82 3.02 -29.57
CA ALA A 780 -26.94 3.12 -28.66
C ALA A 780 -27.68 4.46 -28.78
N GLY A 781 -26.93 5.57 -28.85
CA GLY A 781 -27.48 6.90 -29.07
C GLY A 781 -28.17 7.06 -30.44
N ALA A 782 -27.57 6.53 -31.51
CA ALA A 782 -28.15 6.56 -32.85
C ALA A 782 -29.49 5.81 -32.92
N VAL A 783 -29.58 4.62 -32.29
CA VAL A 783 -30.82 3.84 -32.26
C VAL A 783 -31.88 4.54 -31.40
N LEU A 784 -31.52 5.09 -30.24
CA LEU A 784 -32.44 5.89 -29.40
C LEU A 784 -33.00 7.08 -30.18
N ALA A 785 -32.14 7.83 -30.85
CA ALA A 785 -32.52 8.96 -31.70
C ALA A 785 -33.49 8.54 -32.82
N ALA A 786 -33.19 7.46 -33.55
CA ALA A 786 -34.04 6.94 -34.60
C ALA A 786 -35.42 6.51 -34.06
N VAL A 787 -35.47 5.86 -32.89
CA VAL A 787 -36.73 5.47 -32.24
C VAL A 787 -37.53 6.68 -31.78
N TYR A 788 -36.89 7.69 -31.20
CA TYR A 788 -37.58 8.93 -30.81
C TYR A 788 -38.20 9.63 -32.01
N GLN A 789 -37.44 9.84 -33.10
CA GLN A 789 -37.97 10.42 -34.34
C GLN A 789 -39.13 9.60 -34.89
N CYS A 790 -38.98 8.27 -34.94
CA CYS A 790 -40.00 7.35 -35.48
C CYS A 790 -41.30 7.33 -34.66
N THR A 791 -41.21 7.64 -33.36
CA THR A 791 -42.36 7.69 -32.44
C THR A 791 -42.94 9.10 -32.27
N GLY A 792 -42.51 10.08 -33.08
CA GLY A 792 -42.98 11.46 -32.98
C GLY A 792 -42.51 12.15 -31.69
N ARG A 793 -41.30 11.84 -31.25
CA ARG A 793 -40.69 12.38 -30.03
C ARG A 793 -39.44 13.17 -30.35
N THR A 794 -39.28 14.32 -29.70
CA THR A 794 -38.12 15.21 -29.86
C THR A 794 -37.13 15.00 -28.71
N TYR A 795 -35.84 15.23 -28.94
CA TYR A 795 -34.80 15.10 -27.92
C TYR A 795 -33.73 16.16 -28.13
N ASP A 796 -33.04 16.52 -27.06
CA ASP A 796 -31.79 17.29 -27.12
C ASP A 796 -30.58 16.38 -26.83
N SER A 797 -29.39 16.91 -27.11
CA SER A 797 -28.15 16.16 -26.92
C SER A 797 -27.88 15.81 -25.45
N ASP A 798 -28.25 16.69 -24.52
CA ASP A 798 -28.08 16.47 -23.07
C ASP A 798 -28.88 15.25 -22.62
N SER A 799 -30.16 15.22 -22.97
CA SER A 799 -31.08 14.13 -22.68
C SER A 799 -30.64 12.82 -23.32
N LEU A 800 -30.14 12.87 -24.57
CA LEU A 800 -29.67 11.68 -25.27
C LEU A 800 -28.41 11.09 -24.63
N ILE A 801 -27.45 11.92 -24.21
CA ILE A 801 -26.23 11.49 -23.49
C ILE A 801 -26.61 10.72 -22.21
N HIS A 802 -27.52 11.28 -21.41
CA HIS A 802 -27.94 10.67 -20.15
C HIS A 802 -28.82 9.42 -20.38
N ALA A 803 -29.62 9.40 -21.45
CA ALA A 803 -30.39 8.21 -21.85
C ALA A 803 -29.47 7.05 -22.24
N VAL A 804 -28.38 7.31 -22.97
CA VAL A 804 -27.37 6.30 -23.29
C VAL A 804 -26.68 5.80 -22.03
N LEU A 805 -26.29 6.72 -21.13
CA LEU A 805 -25.64 6.34 -19.87
C LEU A 805 -26.52 5.40 -19.03
N TYR A 806 -27.83 5.66 -18.97
CA TYR A 806 -28.82 4.77 -18.34
C TYR A 806 -28.95 3.43 -19.08
N LEU A 807 -29.05 3.46 -20.41
CA LEU A 807 -29.24 2.27 -21.23
C LEU A 807 -28.07 1.30 -21.11
N GLU A 808 -26.83 1.78 -21.11
CA GLU A 808 -25.63 0.93 -20.97
C GLU A 808 -25.56 0.23 -19.62
N GLN A 809 -26.13 0.86 -18.58
CA GLN A 809 -26.31 0.23 -17.29
C GLN A 809 -27.32 -0.93 -17.41
N VAL A 810 -28.48 -0.70 -18.02
CA VAL A 810 -29.49 -1.76 -18.26
C VAL A 810 -28.89 -2.93 -19.05
N LEU A 811 -28.05 -2.65 -20.06
CA LEU A 811 -27.33 -3.65 -20.84
C LEU A 811 -26.23 -4.39 -20.07
N THR A 812 -25.83 -3.93 -18.88
CA THR A 812 -24.70 -4.46 -18.09
C THR A 812 -23.32 -4.33 -18.75
N THR A 813 -23.21 -3.55 -19.82
CA THR A 813 -21.93 -3.25 -20.47
C THR A 813 -21.15 -2.18 -19.72
N GLY A 814 -21.86 -1.17 -19.19
CA GLY A 814 -21.28 -0.05 -18.43
C GLY A 814 -20.13 0.67 -19.15
N GLY A 815 -19.50 1.62 -18.46
CA GLY A 815 -18.40 2.40 -19.01
C GLY A 815 -18.41 3.84 -18.50
N GLY A 816 -17.49 4.64 -19.04
CA GLY A 816 -17.51 6.07 -18.86
C GLY A 816 -18.43 6.77 -19.86
N TRP A 817 -18.64 8.08 -19.68
CA TRP A 817 -19.58 8.85 -20.49
C TRP A 817 -18.96 9.50 -21.74
N GLN A 818 -17.63 9.39 -21.94
CA GLN A 818 -16.92 10.06 -23.04
C GLN A 818 -17.38 9.64 -24.43
N ASP A 819 -17.84 8.39 -24.60
CA ASP A 819 -18.12 7.79 -25.90
C ASP A 819 -19.37 8.42 -26.53
N GLN A 820 -20.45 8.49 -25.75
CA GLN A 820 -21.70 9.12 -26.17
C GLN A 820 -21.54 10.64 -26.34
N VAL A 821 -20.81 11.32 -25.47
CA VAL A 821 -20.51 12.75 -25.67
C VAL A 821 -19.75 12.94 -26.98
N GLY A 822 -18.72 12.11 -27.20
CA GLY A 822 -17.79 12.23 -28.31
C GLY A 822 -18.44 12.10 -29.68
N GLY A 823 -19.39 11.17 -29.84
CA GLY A 823 -20.04 10.89 -31.12
C GLY A 823 -21.44 11.49 -31.31
N LEU A 824 -22.16 11.84 -30.24
CA LEU A 824 -23.51 12.43 -30.34
C LEU A 824 -23.49 13.96 -30.41
N VAL A 825 -22.39 14.58 -29.98
CA VAL A 825 -22.17 16.01 -30.10
C VAL A 825 -21.06 16.26 -31.12
N GLY A 826 -21.29 17.10 -32.13
CA GLY A 826 -20.31 17.41 -33.18
C GLY A 826 -19.12 18.25 -32.68
N GLY A 827 -18.09 18.38 -33.51
CA GLY A 827 -16.95 19.26 -33.26
C GLY A 827 -16.02 18.84 -32.11
N VAL A 828 -15.13 19.78 -31.73
CA VAL A 828 -14.22 19.68 -30.59
C VAL A 828 -14.88 20.30 -29.36
N LYS A 829 -14.93 19.55 -28.27
CA LYS A 829 -15.69 19.93 -27.08
C LYS A 829 -14.99 19.48 -25.81
N LEU A 830 -15.33 20.19 -24.75
CA LEU A 830 -14.96 19.85 -23.39
C LEU A 830 -16.22 19.44 -22.63
N ALA A 831 -16.23 18.21 -22.15
CA ALA A 831 -17.29 17.73 -21.28
C ALA A 831 -16.79 17.55 -19.86
N ARG A 832 -17.64 17.87 -18.90
CA ARG A 832 -17.35 17.83 -17.48
C ARG A 832 -18.47 17.17 -16.70
N SER A 833 -18.11 16.57 -15.59
CA SER A 833 -19.06 16.13 -14.57
C SER A 833 -18.51 16.49 -13.21
N ARG A 834 -19.36 17.06 -12.34
CA ARG A 834 -18.98 17.36 -10.96
C ARG A 834 -19.02 16.09 -10.12
N ALA A 835 -18.21 16.03 -9.06
CA ALA A 835 -18.37 15.00 -8.04
C ALA A 835 -19.78 15.06 -7.44
N GLY A 836 -20.48 13.94 -7.45
CA GLY A 836 -21.83 13.80 -6.92
C GLY A 836 -22.72 12.86 -7.74
N LEU A 837 -23.76 12.38 -7.07
CA LEU A 837 -24.89 11.71 -7.70
C LEU A 837 -26.14 12.60 -7.54
N PRO A 838 -27.07 12.62 -8.52
CA PRO A 838 -27.01 11.89 -9.79
C PRO A 838 -25.92 12.40 -10.74
N LEU A 839 -25.29 11.49 -11.49
CA LEU A 839 -24.20 11.83 -12.41
C LEU A 839 -24.77 12.67 -13.56
N ARG A 840 -24.29 13.92 -13.67
CA ARG A 840 -24.66 14.86 -14.73
C ARG A 840 -23.43 15.22 -15.55
N VAL A 841 -23.56 15.17 -16.87
CA VAL A 841 -22.54 15.57 -17.82
C VAL A 841 -22.93 16.91 -18.43
N GLU A 842 -22.02 17.87 -18.41
CA GLU A 842 -22.17 19.19 -19.02
C GLU A 842 -21.19 19.30 -20.18
N VAL A 843 -21.66 19.74 -21.35
CA VAL A 843 -20.85 19.82 -22.58
C VAL A 843 -20.69 21.28 -23.01
N GLU A 844 -19.44 21.70 -23.18
CA GLU A 844 -19.03 23.00 -23.68
C GLU A 844 -18.39 22.84 -25.07
N GLN A 845 -18.93 23.52 -26.08
CA GLN A 845 -18.30 23.59 -27.40
C GLN A 845 -17.11 24.55 -27.36
N LEU A 846 -15.95 24.09 -27.83
CA LEU A 846 -14.74 24.92 -27.85
C LEU A 846 -14.72 25.76 -29.12
N SER A 847 -14.72 27.08 -28.97
CA SER A 847 -14.60 28.04 -30.07
C SER A 847 -13.15 28.09 -30.58
N LEU A 848 -12.84 27.28 -31.59
CA LEU A 848 -11.53 27.20 -32.22
C LEU A 848 -11.47 28.04 -33.51
N SER A 849 -10.30 28.59 -33.85
CA SER A 849 -10.12 29.31 -35.11
C SER A 849 -10.13 28.34 -36.31
N GLU A 850 -10.65 28.79 -37.45
CA GLU A 850 -10.65 27.99 -38.69
C GLU A 850 -9.24 27.57 -39.12
N GLU A 851 -8.24 28.44 -38.89
CA GLU A 851 -6.83 28.15 -39.14
C GLU A 851 -6.35 26.96 -38.29
N PHE A 852 -6.70 26.93 -37.01
CA PHE A 852 -6.35 25.83 -36.12
C PHE A 852 -7.01 24.52 -36.55
N LEU A 853 -8.29 24.55 -36.89
CA LEU A 853 -9.05 23.38 -37.36
C LEU A 853 -8.48 22.83 -38.67
N THR A 854 -8.16 23.71 -39.62
CA THR A 854 -7.54 23.32 -40.89
C THR A 854 -6.18 22.66 -40.67
N SER A 855 -5.36 23.25 -39.80
CA SER A 855 -4.04 22.73 -39.46
C SER A 855 -4.13 21.37 -38.75
N LEU A 856 -5.06 21.23 -37.79
CA LEU A 856 -5.35 19.96 -37.12
C LEU A 856 -5.78 18.90 -38.14
N GLN A 857 -6.66 19.24 -39.08
CA GLN A 857 -7.16 18.31 -40.08
C GLN A 857 -6.07 17.76 -41.00
N GLN A 858 -5.10 18.61 -41.37
CA GLN A 858 -3.99 18.21 -42.22
C GLN A 858 -2.95 17.32 -41.52
N ARG A 859 -3.02 17.20 -40.18
CA ARG A 859 -1.98 16.57 -39.35
C ARG A 859 -2.49 15.42 -38.47
N LEU A 860 -3.81 15.28 -38.31
CA LEU A 860 -4.40 14.20 -37.53
C LEU A 860 -4.63 12.96 -38.40
N LEU A 861 -3.95 11.86 -38.08
CA LEU A 861 -4.05 10.59 -38.83
C LEU A 861 -4.57 9.47 -37.93
N LEU A 862 -5.35 8.54 -38.52
CA LEU A 862 -5.84 7.33 -37.86
C LEU A 862 -5.16 6.09 -38.45
N VAL A 863 -4.60 5.26 -37.58
CA VAL A 863 -3.87 4.04 -37.95
C VAL A 863 -4.49 2.85 -37.23
N TYR A 864 -5.04 1.90 -37.97
CA TYR A 864 -5.53 0.66 -37.38
C TYR A 864 -4.37 -0.29 -37.07
N THR A 865 -4.24 -0.68 -35.81
CA THR A 865 -3.10 -1.49 -35.31
C THR A 865 -3.17 -2.97 -35.69
N GLY A 866 -4.25 -3.42 -36.34
CA GLY A 866 -4.46 -4.83 -36.69
C GLY A 866 -4.91 -5.72 -35.51
N LYS A 867 -4.82 -5.24 -34.27
CA LYS A 867 -5.23 -5.98 -33.07
C LYS A 867 -6.52 -5.42 -32.48
N THR A 868 -7.53 -6.26 -32.34
CA THR A 868 -8.72 -5.95 -31.51
C THR A 868 -8.50 -6.46 -30.09
N ARG A 869 -8.88 -5.68 -29.08
CA ARG A 869 -8.89 -6.14 -27.68
C ARG A 869 -10.17 -5.70 -26.99
N LEU A 870 -10.68 -6.55 -26.09
CA LEU A 870 -11.78 -6.20 -25.19
C LEU A 870 -11.30 -5.21 -24.13
N ALA A 871 -11.87 -4.00 -24.15
CA ALA A 871 -11.64 -2.94 -23.16
C ALA A 871 -12.04 -3.34 -21.73
N ARG A 872 -12.95 -4.31 -21.59
CA ARG A 872 -13.52 -4.76 -20.30
C ARG A 872 -12.48 -5.15 -19.26
N ASN A 873 -11.40 -5.84 -19.66
CA ASN A 873 -10.38 -6.28 -18.71
C ASN A 873 -9.58 -5.09 -18.15
N LEU A 874 -9.22 -4.13 -19.01
CA LEU A 874 -8.51 -2.92 -18.58
C LEU A 874 -9.39 -2.07 -17.66
N LEU A 875 -10.68 -1.93 -17.98
CA LEU A 875 -11.63 -1.22 -17.13
C LEU A 875 -11.72 -1.84 -15.72
N GLN A 876 -11.78 -3.17 -15.62
CA GLN A 876 -11.81 -3.85 -14.32
C GLN A 876 -10.57 -3.54 -13.49
N ASP A 877 -9.38 -3.51 -14.10
CA ASP A 877 -8.13 -3.22 -13.39
C ASP A 877 -8.04 -1.75 -12.94
N VAL A 878 -8.51 -0.81 -13.77
CA VAL A 878 -8.62 0.61 -13.42
C VAL A 878 -9.54 0.80 -12.21
N VAL A 879 -10.75 0.23 -12.27
CA VAL A 879 -11.76 0.34 -11.19
C VAL A 879 -11.27 -0.34 -9.90
N ARG A 880 -10.62 -1.52 -10.00
CA ARG A 880 -10.01 -2.19 -8.85
C ARG A 880 -8.94 -1.30 -8.20
N SER A 881 -8.05 -0.74 -9.00
CA SER A 881 -6.96 0.11 -8.51
C SER A 881 -7.48 1.42 -7.90
N TRP A 882 -8.58 1.94 -8.42
CA TRP A 882 -9.31 3.07 -7.86
C TRP A 882 -9.93 2.74 -6.50
N TYR A 883 -10.63 1.61 -6.36
CA TYR A 883 -11.22 1.19 -5.08
C TYR A 883 -10.16 0.90 -4.01
N CYS A 884 -9.01 0.34 -4.41
CA CYS A 884 -7.82 0.20 -3.57
C CYS A 884 -7.21 1.55 -3.12
N ARG A 885 -7.60 2.67 -3.75
CA ARG A 885 -6.95 3.99 -3.62
C ARG A 885 -5.44 3.92 -3.77
N LEU A 886 -4.95 3.22 -4.81
CA LEU A 886 -3.51 3.21 -5.07
C LEU A 886 -3.02 4.66 -5.25
N PRO A 887 -1.98 5.12 -4.52
CA PRO A 887 -1.57 6.52 -4.54
C PRO A 887 -1.27 7.05 -5.95
N SER A 888 -0.64 6.21 -6.78
CA SER A 888 -0.35 6.55 -8.18
C SER A 888 -1.61 6.79 -9.02
N ILE A 889 -2.70 6.06 -8.75
CA ILE A 889 -3.96 6.20 -9.47
C ILE A 889 -4.70 7.45 -9.00
N VAL A 890 -4.83 7.64 -7.67
CA VAL A 890 -5.51 8.82 -7.10
C VAL A 890 -4.85 10.10 -7.58
N GLN A 891 -3.51 10.19 -7.48
CA GLN A 891 -2.75 11.34 -7.96
C GLN A 891 -2.93 11.55 -9.48
N ASN A 892 -2.90 10.47 -10.26
CA ASN A 892 -3.00 10.55 -11.72
C ASN A 892 -4.41 10.97 -12.18
N THR A 893 -5.48 10.62 -11.45
CA THR A 893 -6.84 11.09 -11.74
C THR A 893 -6.94 12.62 -11.65
N GLU A 894 -6.34 13.23 -10.62
CA GLU A 894 -6.31 14.70 -10.53
C GLU A 894 -5.48 15.32 -11.65
N GLN A 895 -4.34 14.69 -11.99
CA GLN A 895 -3.47 15.16 -13.07
C GLN A 895 -4.15 15.03 -14.45
N LEU A 896 -4.99 14.02 -14.66
CA LEU A 896 -5.79 13.85 -15.88
C LEU A 896 -6.74 15.03 -16.08
N VAL A 897 -7.47 15.42 -15.03
CA VAL A 897 -8.40 16.57 -15.09
C VAL A 897 -7.62 17.86 -15.35
N ARG A 898 -6.50 18.10 -14.67
CA ARG A 898 -5.65 19.29 -14.92
C ARG A 898 -5.14 19.34 -16.37
N ASN A 899 -4.59 18.23 -16.88
CA ASN A 899 -4.14 18.14 -18.27
C ASN A 899 -5.29 18.31 -19.28
N THR A 900 -6.52 17.99 -18.88
CA THR A 900 -7.72 18.20 -19.72
C THR A 900 -8.06 19.69 -19.84
N GLU A 901 -8.04 20.42 -18.72
CA GLU A 901 -8.26 21.87 -18.72
C GLU A 901 -7.16 22.61 -19.49
N GLU A 902 -5.90 22.18 -19.36
CA GLU A 902 -4.78 22.70 -20.17
C GLU A 902 -4.97 22.40 -21.67
N CYS A 903 -5.42 21.18 -22.00
CA CYS A 903 -5.72 20.78 -23.37
C CYS A 903 -6.84 21.62 -23.99
N ALA A 904 -7.86 21.98 -23.22
CA ALA A 904 -8.96 22.82 -23.70
C ALA A 904 -8.53 24.25 -24.05
N GLN A 905 -7.48 24.74 -23.39
CA GLN A 905 -6.87 26.06 -23.61
C GLN A 905 -5.73 26.03 -24.64
N ALA A 906 -5.46 24.87 -25.26
CA ALA A 906 -4.36 24.71 -26.19
C ALA A 906 -4.66 25.38 -27.54
N CYS A 907 -4.33 26.67 -27.67
CA CYS A 907 -4.55 27.44 -28.90
C CYS A 907 -3.55 27.15 -30.05
N ASN A 908 -2.67 26.15 -29.93
CA ASN A 908 -1.75 25.73 -30.99
C ASN A 908 -1.40 24.24 -30.92
N LEU A 909 -0.99 23.67 -32.06
CA LEU A 909 -0.75 22.23 -32.20
C LEU A 909 0.41 21.69 -31.37
N SER A 910 1.42 22.51 -31.08
CA SER A 910 2.56 22.09 -30.25
C SER A 910 2.10 21.84 -28.80
N LYS A 911 1.30 22.76 -28.24
CA LYS A 911 0.69 22.58 -26.92
C LYS A 911 -0.28 21.41 -26.90
N LEU A 912 -1.10 21.24 -27.93
CA LEU A 912 -2.00 20.09 -28.05
C LEU A 912 -1.22 18.77 -28.08
N GLY A 913 -0.11 18.71 -28.84
CA GLY A 913 0.78 17.55 -28.88
C GLY A 913 1.37 17.20 -27.52
N ALA A 914 1.83 18.21 -26.77
CA ALA A 914 2.33 18.01 -25.41
C ALA A 914 1.24 17.48 -24.45
N CYS A 915 0.02 17.99 -24.54
CA CYS A 915 -1.13 17.50 -23.75
C CYS A 915 -1.47 16.04 -24.11
N LEU A 916 -1.40 15.70 -25.40
CA LEU A 916 -1.66 14.35 -25.90
C LEU A 916 -0.60 13.35 -25.44
N ASP A 917 0.68 13.72 -25.49
CA ASP A 917 1.77 12.89 -24.97
C ASP A 917 1.67 12.69 -23.46
N CYS A 918 1.35 13.76 -22.72
CA CYS A 918 1.07 13.69 -21.29
C CYS A 918 -0.10 12.74 -21.00
N TYR A 919 -1.21 12.90 -21.73
CA TYR A 919 -2.39 12.03 -21.63
C TYR A 919 -2.04 10.56 -21.90
N TRP A 920 -1.20 10.26 -22.90
CA TRP A 920 -0.76 8.88 -23.15
C TRP A 920 0.03 8.30 -21.98
N GLN A 921 0.92 9.08 -21.35
CA GLN A 921 1.60 8.62 -20.13
C GLN A 921 0.61 8.37 -18.98
N GLN A 922 -0.31 9.30 -18.75
CA GLN A 922 -1.33 9.18 -17.71
C GLN A 922 -2.23 7.95 -17.93
N LYS A 923 -2.56 7.64 -19.19
CA LYS A 923 -3.36 6.46 -19.55
C LYS A 923 -2.63 5.14 -19.29
N LYS A 924 -1.30 5.11 -19.44
CA LYS A 924 -0.46 3.95 -19.06
C LYS A 924 -0.42 3.76 -17.54
N VAL A 925 -0.50 4.84 -16.77
CA VAL A 925 -0.64 4.77 -15.30
C VAL A 925 -2.01 4.24 -14.91
N MET A 926 -3.09 4.73 -15.52
CA MET A 926 -4.45 4.24 -15.24
C MET A 926 -4.63 2.76 -15.57
N ALA A 927 -4.19 2.35 -16.75
CA ALA A 927 -4.43 1.01 -17.29
C ALA A 927 -3.11 0.32 -17.69
N PRO A 928 -2.38 -0.29 -16.73
CA PRO A 928 -1.20 -1.09 -17.03
C PRO A 928 -1.55 -2.20 -18.03
N GLY A 929 -0.94 -2.17 -19.21
CA GLY A 929 -1.25 -3.10 -20.31
C GLY A 929 -2.06 -2.52 -21.47
N CYS A 930 -2.35 -1.22 -21.45
CA CYS A 930 -2.91 -0.49 -22.59
C CYS A 930 -1.92 -0.34 -23.77
N GLU A 931 -0.62 -0.60 -23.57
CA GLU A 931 0.43 -0.53 -24.60
C GLU A 931 1.13 -1.90 -24.77
N PRO A 932 0.58 -2.82 -25.60
CA PRO A 932 1.25 -4.07 -25.94
C PRO A 932 2.55 -3.82 -26.69
N VAL A 933 3.49 -4.78 -26.66
CA VAL A 933 4.81 -4.68 -27.30
C VAL A 933 4.73 -4.22 -28.76
N ALA A 934 3.83 -4.80 -29.56
CA ALA A 934 3.65 -4.41 -30.96
C ALA A 934 3.25 -2.93 -31.13
N VAL A 935 2.36 -2.42 -30.27
CA VAL A 935 1.95 -1.01 -30.28
C VAL A 935 3.11 -0.12 -29.85
N ARG A 936 3.86 -0.51 -28.81
CA ARG A 936 5.05 0.22 -28.36
C ARG A 936 6.07 0.36 -29.49
N SER A 937 6.33 -0.71 -30.24
CA SER A 937 7.24 -0.68 -31.39
C SER A 937 6.77 0.27 -32.49
N MET A 938 5.47 0.25 -32.83
CA MET A 938 4.88 1.19 -33.80
C MET A 938 5.01 2.64 -33.33
N MET A 939 4.63 2.93 -32.08
CA MET A 939 4.70 4.28 -31.52
C MET A 939 6.15 4.78 -31.43
N ALA A 940 7.11 3.92 -31.08
CA ALA A 940 8.53 4.27 -31.05
C ALA A 940 9.07 4.62 -32.44
N ALA A 941 8.70 3.87 -33.49
CA ALA A 941 9.09 4.16 -34.86
C ALA A 941 8.50 5.48 -35.38
N LEU A 942 7.27 5.82 -34.97
CA LEU A 942 6.57 7.03 -35.37
C LEU A 942 6.95 8.27 -34.55
N GLN A 943 7.59 8.11 -33.39
CA GLN A 943 7.91 9.20 -32.46
C GLN A 943 8.60 10.41 -33.12
N PRO A 944 9.55 10.25 -34.07
CA PRO A 944 10.19 11.39 -34.71
C PRO A 944 9.25 12.24 -35.56
N LEU A 945 8.16 11.65 -36.09
CA LEU A 945 7.23 12.29 -37.02
C LEU A 945 6.05 12.99 -36.33
N VAL A 946 5.86 12.79 -35.02
CA VAL A 946 4.65 13.24 -34.31
C VAL A 946 4.95 14.29 -33.24
N LEU A 947 4.00 15.20 -33.06
CA LEU A 947 3.88 16.10 -31.91
C LEU A 947 3.27 15.37 -30.70
N GLY A 948 2.42 14.38 -30.96
CA GLY A 948 1.90 13.47 -29.95
C GLY A 948 1.10 12.32 -30.56
N GLN A 949 0.91 11.26 -29.80
CA GLN A 949 0.22 10.05 -30.26
C GLN A 949 -0.43 9.26 -29.12
N SER A 950 -1.58 8.63 -29.36
CA SER A 950 -2.30 7.84 -28.36
C SER A 950 -3.20 6.79 -29.01
N LEU A 951 -3.43 5.66 -28.33
CA LEU A 951 -4.50 4.75 -28.73
C LEU A 951 -5.88 5.35 -28.44
N ALA A 952 -6.83 5.10 -29.32
CA ALA A 952 -8.25 5.37 -29.07
C ALA A 952 -8.81 4.42 -27.98
N GLY A 953 -9.80 4.88 -27.21
CA GLY A 953 -10.52 4.06 -26.22
C GLY A 953 -9.68 3.61 -25.04
N ALA A 954 -9.90 2.41 -24.49
CA ALA A 954 -9.15 1.93 -23.31
C ALA A 954 -7.67 1.56 -23.61
N GLY A 955 -7.32 1.34 -24.88
CA GLY A 955 -6.02 0.85 -25.33
C GLY A 955 -5.94 -0.69 -25.45
N GLY A 956 -4.72 -1.21 -25.67
CA GLY A 956 -4.46 -2.63 -25.85
C GLY A 956 -4.63 -3.15 -27.29
N GLY A 957 -5.06 -2.29 -28.21
CA GLY A 957 -5.37 -2.54 -29.61
C GLY A 957 -6.24 -1.43 -30.19
N GLY A 958 -6.84 -1.65 -31.35
CA GLY A 958 -7.75 -0.71 -32.02
C GLY A 958 -7.02 0.31 -32.89
N PHE A 959 -7.54 1.53 -32.94
CA PHE A 959 -6.93 2.63 -33.67
C PHE A 959 -5.91 3.38 -32.81
N LEU A 960 -4.75 3.66 -33.39
CA LEU A 960 -3.78 4.65 -32.96
C LEU A 960 -4.09 5.96 -33.70
N PHE A 961 -4.13 7.09 -33.00
CA PHE A 961 -4.22 8.40 -33.67
C PHE A 961 -2.95 9.21 -33.42
N LEU A 962 -2.52 9.90 -34.46
CA LEU A 962 -1.24 10.60 -34.54
C LEU A 962 -1.48 12.07 -34.86
N LEU A 963 -0.81 12.97 -34.14
CA LEU A 963 -0.71 14.38 -34.52
C LEU A 963 0.67 14.62 -35.12
N THR A 964 0.76 14.78 -36.43
CA THR A 964 2.04 14.86 -37.16
C THR A 964 2.70 16.24 -37.07
N ARG A 965 4.04 16.25 -37.11
CA ARG A 965 4.87 17.49 -37.06
C ARG A 965 4.75 18.33 -38.31
N ASP A 966 4.52 17.72 -39.47
CA ASP A 966 4.23 18.40 -40.73
C ASP A 966 2.86 17.98 -41.29
N ALA A 967 2.28 18.83 -42.13
CA ALA A 967 1.01 18.54 -42.80
C ALA A 967 1.16 17.40 -43.82
N LEU A 968 0.08 16.62 -44.02
CA LEU A 968 -0.06 15.64 -45.10
C LEU A 968 1.01 14.52 -45.11
N GLN A 969 1.54 14.12 -43.95
CA GLN A 969 2.57 13.08 -43.82
C GLN A 969 2.05 11.63 -43.94
N GLN A 970 0.91 11.40 -44.59
CA GLN A 970 0.28 10.07 -44.67
C GLN A 970 1.20 9.02 -45.32
N GLU A 971 1.87 9.36 -46.43
CA GLU A 971 2.76 8.45 -47.14
C GLU A 971 3.99 8.08 -46.30
N ILE A 972 4.63 9.07 -45.68
CA ILE A 972 5.80 8.87 -44.81
C ILE A 972 5.46 7.94 -43.63
N VAL A 973 4.33 8.18 -42.97
CA VAL A 973 3.83 7.33 -41.88
C VAL A 973 3.59 5.89 -42.37
N THR A 974 3.05 5.75 -43.59
CA THR A 974 2.83 4.43 -44.21
C THR A 974 4.15 3.69 -44.41
N ASP A 975 5.18 4.35 -44.92
CA ASP A 975 6.47 3.73 -45.22
C ASP A 975 7.25 3.35 -43.96
N VAL A 976 7.19 4.18 -42.91
CA VAL A 976 7.76 3.83 -41.59
C VAL A 976 7.06 2.60 -41.01
N LEU A 977 5.73 2.53 -41.11
CA LEU A 977 4.98 1.39 -40.60
C LEU A 977 5.20 0.10 -41.41
N ARG A 978 5.40 0.19 -42.73
CA ARG A 978 5.76 -0.96 -43.58
C ARG A 978 7.15 -1.50 -43.30
N SER A 979 8.11 -0.61 -43.02
CA SER A 979 9.49 -0.99 -42.70
C SER A 979 9.65 -1.53 -41.28
N THR A 980 8.70 -1.22 -40.39
CA THR A 980 8.63 -1.83 -39.05
C THR A 980 7.98 -3.22 -39.18
N GLN A 981 8.72 -4.31 -38.95
CA GLN A 981 8.16 -5.68 -38.99
C GLN A 981 7.13 -5.89 -37.86
N VAL A 982 5.85 -5.62 -38.12
CA VAL A 982 4.75 -5.76 -37.14
C VAL A 982 3.72 -6.80 -37.62
N GLY A 983 4.15 -8.06 -37.77
CA GLY A 983 3.25 -9.22 -37.96
C GLY A 983 2.37 -9.25 -39.23
N ASP A 984 1.65 -10.36 -39.44
CA ASP A 984 0.97 -10.75 -40.70
C ASP A 984 -0.24 -9.88 -41.14
N TYR A 985 -0.58 -8.81 -40.41
CA TYR A 985 -1.68 -7.91 -40.78
C TYR A 985 -1.15 -6.49 -40.98
N GLY A 986 -0.94 -6.10 -42.24
CA GLY A 986 -0.47 -4.75 -42.58
C GLY A 986 -1.39 -3.64 -42.04
N PRO A 987 -0.83 -2.56 -41.46
CA PRO A 987 -1.63 -1.47 -40.90
C PRO A 987 -2.41 -0.74 -42.01
N LYS A 988 -3.67 -0.41 -41.73
CA LYS A 988 -4.51 0.44 -42.58
C LYS A 988 -4.53 1.86 -42.02
N ILE A 989 -4.30 2.85 -42.88
CA ILE A 989 -4.31 4.26 -42.53
C ILE A 989 -5.55 4.92 -43.13
N SER A 990 -6.30 5.62 -42.29
CA SER A 990 -7.49 6.40 -42.64
C SER A 990 -7.24 7.87 -42.36
N THR A 991 -7.84 8.75 -43.15
CA THR A 991 -7.70 10.22 -42.99
C THR A 991 -8.85 10.80 -42.19
N TYR A 992 -8.52 11.71 -41.26
CA TYR A 992 -9.50 12.50 -40.53
C TYR A 992 -10.10 13.61 -41.42
N ARG A 993 -11.41 13.84 -41.31
CA ARG A 993 -12.11 15.01 -41.88
C ARG A 993 -13.19 15.48 -40.90
N ASP A 994 -13.37 16.80 -40.79
CA ASP A 994 -14.35 17.42 -39.90
C ASP A 994 -15.82 17.02 -40.25
N PRO A 995 -16.69 16.67 -39.26
CA PRO A 995 -18.09 16.28 -39.47
C PRO A 995 -19.06 17.27 -40.11
#